data_AF-A0A1Q3ZY88-F1
#
_entry.id   AF-A0A1Q3ZY88-F1
#
_cell.length_a   1.000
_cell.length_b   1.000
_cell.length_c   1.000
_cell.angle_alpha   90.00
_cell.angle_beta   90.00
_cell.angle_gamma   90.00
#
_symmetry.space_group_name_H-M   'P 1'
#
loop_
_entity.id
_entity.type
_entity.pdbx_description
1 polymer ?
#
loop_
_entity_poly.entity_id
_entity_poly.type
_entity_poly.pdbx_seq_one_letter_code
_entity_poly.pdbx_strand_id
1 'polypeptide(L)'
;MIRPIRVSSRAAAALVLAVALLAAGLTAASPAEAAPGAPHPQVDGARLVDARTGRTWVPHGVNWPSFEYACWQGWGYSQSTSAAEAQLIASWGVDLVRLPLNQDCWLGLNGAPAGGGRTAAGYRSAVESWVDQLHLAGVAVILDLHITAPAGVAARGQRAMPDAQSVTAWASIAARFADDPSVMFDLFNEPYSRWAPSGGGLAFSLSWGCWRDGGCHPPVEDDAAGALSGASYAAVGMSELLAAVRSAGAGQPALLAGIDYANDLNGWLSHRPHDDQLVVSWHAYPGQSCRTIGCWDATVAPIADQVPVIVTEFGQTDGGSDYLARLMDWSDEHGIGYLPWAWWRVDASESLSNSRYALVDDDGRPKAPAGTLFHDHLRELGGGRQVDRVSGADRYAAAVGVSRAANPGAASAVYVASGEKFPDALSAAPVAARDHSPLLLTAGGFLPAVVRAEIARLEPDRIVVVGGPASVSDTVLAQLAAIQPRVERIAGADRYAASAAIARAAFDGIHPDTVFVATGENFPDALTAGAAAGAAGAPVLLVPGSASELGPDTRAALSALDPHSIVVVGGPASVSDAVMGALGAFAPVTRIAGADRFAVGVGVARFAFGSSDRAILATGLGFPDALAASAWAGTIGAPLYVVPGTCVTRDVLADLDRLGATRVTLVGGPVSLAPSVETLTPC
;
A
#
# COMPACT_ATOMS: atom_id res chain seq x y z
N MET A 1 -78.46 26.89 26.92
CA MET A 1 -78.84 28.17 27.56
C MET A 1 -77.71 28.55 28.51
N ILE A 2 -77.31 29.81 28.52
CA ILE A 2 -76.34 30.45 29.44
C ILE A 2 -74.86 30.44 28.99
N ARG A 3 -74.36 31.68 28.93
CA ARG A 3 -73.03 32.22 28.60
C ARG A 3 -71.99 31.92 29.71
N PRO A 4 -70.69 32.11 29.42
CA PRO A 4 -69.58 31.70 30.28
C PRO A 4 -69.22 32.77 31.34
N ILE A 5 -68.50 32.36 32.39
CA ILE A 5 -67.79 33.29 33.29
C ILE A 5 -66.31 32.90 33.37
N ARG A 6 -65.49 33.93 33.18
CA ARG A 6 -64.01 33.99 33.17
C ARG A 6 -63.41 33.97 34.59
N VAL A 7 -62.06 34.08 34.62
CA VAL A 7 -61.19 34.71 35.65
C VAL A 7 -60.62 33.67 36.64
N SER A 8 -59.32 33.56 36.97
CA SER A 8 -58.10 34.33 36.64
C SER A 8 -56.83 33.62 37.14
N SER A 9 -55.74 33.97 36.45
CA SER A 9 -54.43 34.43 36.96
C SER A 9 -53.45 33.50 37.72
N ARG A 10 -52.26 33.50 37.11
CA ARG A 10 -50.92 33.73 37.69
C ARG A 10 -50.31 32.61 38.54
N ALA A 11 -49.35 31.95 37.90
CA ALA A 11 -47.90 32.16 38.08
C ALA A 11 -47.10 30.89 38.39
N ALA A 12 -46.02 30.78 37.61
CA ALA A 12 -44.74 30.13 37.89
C ALA A 12 -44.68 28.60 38.02
N ALA A 13 -44.16 28.02 36.93
CA ALA A 13 -43.05 27.07 36.86
C ALA A 13 -43.17 25.75 37.63
N ALA A 14 -43.35 24.66 36.90
CA ALA A 14 -42.27 23.75 36.48
C ALA A 14 -42.83 22.35 36.20
N LEU A 15 -42.18 21.68 35.24
CA LEU A 15 -42.21 20.23 34.99
C LEU A 15 -43.53 19.65 34.44
N VAL A 16 -43.50 19.21 33.18
CA VAL A 16 -43.77 17.82 32.78
C VAL A 16 -43.27 17.64 31.35
N LEU A 17 -42.33 16.71 31.24
CA LEU A 17 -41.74 16.16 30.04
C LEU A 17 -42.84 15.44 29.24
N ALA A 18 -43.12 15.88 28.01
CA ALA A 18 -43.95 15.14 27.08
C ALA A 18 -43.04 14.43 26.07
N VAL A 19 -43.10 13.10 26.14
CA VAL A 19 -42.50 12.15 25.22
C VAL A 19 -43.02 12.42 23.80
N ALA A 20 -42.12 12.82 22.90
CA ALA A 20 -42.33 12.71 21.47
C ALA A 20 -41.30 11.71 20.93
N LEU A 21 -41.81 10.62 20.36
CA LEU A 21 -41.05 9.58 19.69
C LEU A 21 -40.14 10.18 18.60
N LEU A 22 -38.84 10.20 18.88
CA LEU A 22 -37.80 10.23 17.85
C LEU A 22 -37.29 8.80 17.68
N ALA A 23 -37.77 8.13 16.65
CA ALA A 23 -37.03 7.03 16.04
C ALA A 23 -35.81 7.63 15.35
N ALA A 24 -34.77 7.92 16.14
CA ALA A 24 -33.44 8.12 15.60
C ALA A 24 -32.93 6.74 15.18
N GLY A 25 -32.90 6.50 13.87
CA GLY A 25 -32.15 5.38 13.32
C GLY A 25 -30.72 5.47 13.85
N LEU A 26 -30.31 4.44 14.58
CA LEU A 26 -28.89 4.15 14.80
C LEU A 26 -28.30 3.84 13.44
N THR A 27 -27.91 4.87 12.69
CA THR A 27 -26.86 4.71 11.68
C THR A 27 -25.63 4.34 12.48
N ALA A 28 -25.22 3.07 12.41
CA ALA A 28 -23.89 2.67 12.78
C ALA A 28 -22.94 3.64 12.09
N ALA A 29 -22.27 4.49 12.87
CA ALA A 29 -21.20 5.30 12.33
C ALA A 29 -20.19 4.30 11.75
N SER A 30 -19.91 4.39 10.46
CA SER A 30 -18.74 3.74 9.88
C SER A 30 -17.55 4.08 10.78
N PRO A 31 -16.72 3.10 11.19
CA PRO A 31 -15.58 3.39 12.04
C PRO A 31 -14.76 4.50 11.36
N ALA A 32 -14.55 5.59 12.09
CA ALA A 32 -13.74 6.70 11.62
C ALA A 32 -12.37 6.13 11.22
N GLU A 33 -11.96 6.41 9.98
CA GLU A 33 -10.73 5.90 9.41
C GLU A 33 -9.54 6.41 10.24
N ALA A 34 -8.83 5.50 10.89
CA ALA A 34 -7.64 5.84 11.65
C ALA A 34 -6.54 6.40 10.73
N ALA A 35 -5.75 7.33 11.24
CA ALA A 35 -4.61 7.92 10.54
C ALA A 35 -3.58 6.85 10.11
N PRO A 36 -2.83 7.06 9.02
CA PRO A 36 -1.73 6.18 8.63
C PRO A 36 -0.68 6.06 9.75
N GLY A 37 -0.13 4.86 9.94
CA GLY A 37 0.85 4.55 10.99
C GLY A 37 1.04 3.04 11.19
N ALA A 38 1.90 2.64 12.13
CA ALA A 38 2.11 1.23 12.47
C ALA A 38 0.85 0.57 13.06
N PRO A 39 0.57 -0.72 12.73
CA PRO A 39 -0.53 -1.48 13.32
C PRO A 39 -0.51 -1.45 14.85
N HIS A 40 -1.69 -1.42 15.49
CA HIS A 40 -1.82 -1.65 16.94
C HIS A 40 -2.30 -3.10 17.15
N PRO A 41 -1.40 -4.08 17.32
CA PRO A 41 -1.78 -5.47 17.31
C PRO A 41 -2.62 -5.81 18.53
N GLN A 42 -3.75 -6.46 18.30
CA GLN A 42 -4.56 -7.07 19.35
C GLN A 42 -4.97 -8.48 18.94
N VAL A 43 -5.03 -9.39 19.90
CA VAL A 43 -5.60 -10.71 19.67
C VAL A 43 -7.12 -10.61 19.75
N ASP A 44 -7.80 -11.06 18.69
CA ASP A 44 -9.24 -11.25 18.61
C ASP A 44 -9.54 -12.70 18.19
N GLY A 45 -9.84 -13.53 19.18
CA GLY A 45 -10.01 -14.97 18.99
C GLY A 45 -8.73 -15.62 18.45
N ALA A 46 -8.82 -16.20 17.27
CA ALA A 46 -7.72 -16.90 16.60
C ALA A 46 -6.90 -15.98 15.66
N ARG A 47 -7.18 -14.67 15.64
CA ARG A 47 -6.56 -13.73 14.70
C ARG A 47 -5.92 -12.55 15.39
N LEU A 48 -4.95 -11.95 14.72
CA LEU A 48 -4.50 -10.60 15.04
C LEU A 48 -5.36 -9.59 14.29
N VAL A 49 -5.66 -8.48 14.96
CA VAL A 49 -6.34 -7.33 14.37
C VAL A 49 -5.51 -6.07 14.62
N ASP A 50 -5.60 -5.13 13.70
CA ASP A 50 -5.12 -3.77 13.96
C ASP A 50 -6.25 -3.00 14.67
N ALA A 51 -6.07 -2.75 15.97
CA ALA A 51 -7.06 -2.09 16.83
C ALA A 51 -7.46 -0.69 16.34
N ARG A 52 -6.63 -0.05 15.51
CA ARG A 52 -6.94 1.25 14.90
C ARG A 52 -8.04 1.14 13.85
N THR A 53 -8.07 0.03 13.11
CA THR A 53 -8.96 -0.17 11.95
C THR A 53 -10.04 -1.21 12.19
N GLY A 54 -9.85 -2.09 13.20
CA GLY A 54 -10.71 -3.23 13.48
C GLY A 54 -10.61 -4.35 12.43
N ARG A 55 -9.63 -4.29 11.53
CA ARG A 55 -9.43 -5.31 10.48
C ARG A 55 -8.45 -6.37 10.94
N THR A 56 -8.66 -7.60 10.47
CA THR A 56 -7.65 -8.66 10.58
C THR A 56 -6.34 -8.20 9.96
N TRP A 57 -5.26 -8.47 10.68
CA TRP A 57 -3.91 -8.14 10.31
C TRP A 57 -3.08 -9.43 10.29
N VAL A 58 -2.51 -9.76 9.13
CA VAL A 58 -1.58 -10.88 8.94
C VAL A 58 -0.21 -10.25 8.74
N PRO A 59 0.70 -10.32 9.72
CA PRO A 59 1.96 -9.60 9.63
C PRO A 59 2.91 -10.25 8.62
N HIS A 60 3.47 -9.42 7.74
CA HIS A 60 4.50 -9.81 6.79
C HIS A 60 5.76 -9.04 7.14
N GLY A 61 6.66 -9.70 7.87
CA GLY A 61 7.75 -9.03 8.56
C GLY A 61 9.15 -9.51 8.19
N VAL A 62 10.16 -8.99 8.89
CA VAL A 62 11.56 -9.47 8.80
C VAL A 62 12.23 -9.49 10.18
N ASN A 63 13.23 -10.35 10.35
CA ASN A 63 14.11 -10.32 11.52
C ASN A 63 15.25 -9.31 11.32
N TRP A 64 15.55 -8.51 12.35
CA TRP A 64 16.67 -7.56 12.40
C TRP A 64 17.78 -8.09 13.34
N PRO A 65 18.71 -8.92 12.86
CA PRO A 65 19.80 -9.43 13.68
C PRO A 65 20.81 -8.32 13.97
N SER A 66 21.05 -8.05 15.26
CA SER A 66 22.20 -7.27 15.71
C SER A 66 22.23 -7.01 17.21
N PHE A 67 21.09 -6.63 17.78
CA PHE A 67 21.01 -6.18 19.17
C PHE A 67 21.39 -7.30 20.15
N GLU A 68 21.25 -8.56 19.75
CA GLU A 68 21.60 -9.76 20.48
C GLU A 68 23.12 -10.02 20.57
N TYR A 69 23.92 -9.59 19.56
CA TYR A 69 25.36 -9.88 19.51
C TYR A 69 26.27 -8.64 19.48
N ALA A 70 25.91 -7.58 18.77
CA ALA A 70 26.82 -6.46 18.48
C ALA A 70 27.28 -5.76 19.76
N CYS A 71 26.38 -5.66 20.75
CA CYS A 71 26.60 -4.99 22.01
C CYS A 71 27.71 -5.62 22.86
N TRP A 72 27.80 -6.95 22.92
CA TRP A 72 28.81 -7.64 23.73
C TRP A 72 30.07 -8.00 22.92
N GLN A 73 29.96 -8.14 21.59
CA GLN A 73 31.12 -8.35 20.72
C GLN A 73 31.96 -7.08 20.52
N GLY A 74 31.45 -5.93 20.95
CA GLY A 74 32.17 -4.67 20.86
C GLY A 74 31.94 -3.92 19.55
N TRP A 75 30.93 -4.29 18.75
CA TRP A 75 30.66 -3.74 17.41
C TRP A 75 29.63 -2.60 17.38
N GLY A 76 29.22 -2.09 18.54
CA GLY A 76 28.20 -1.04 18.66
C GLY A 76 27.10 -1.47 19.61
N TYR A 77 25.87 -0.98 19.41
CA TYR A 77 24.68 -1.56 20.05
C TYR A 77 23.90 -2.45 19.08
N SER A 78 23.92 -2.10 17.78
CA SER A 78 23.34 -2.81 16.65
C SER A 78 24.11 -2.38 15.38
N GLN A 79 23.88 -3.08 14.26
CA GLN A 79 24.11 -2.58 12.92
C GLN A 79 23.39 -1.23 12.70
N SER A 80 23.76 -0.52 11.64
CA SER A 80 23.29 0.84 11.35
C SER A 80 21.76 0.92 11.30
N THR A 81 21.17 1.63 12.27
CA THR A 81 19.73 1.95 12.33
C THR A 81 19.50 3.36 11.79
N SER A 82 18.64 3.54 10.80
CA SER A 82 18.33 4.87 10.24
C SER A 82 16.91 4.95 9.67
N ALA A 83 16.34 6.16 9.62
CA ALA A 83 15.02 6.38 9.02
C ALA A 83 14.97 5.93 7.56
N ALA A 84 16.07 6.08 6.81
CA ALA A 84 16.17 5.59 5.43
C ALA A 84 16.10 4.05 5.36
N GLU A 85 16.67 3.37 6.35
CA GLU A 85 16.61 1.91 6.44
C GLU A 85 15.20 1.43 6.80
N ALA A 86 14.54 2.08 7.75
CA ALA A 86 13.15 1.78 8.11
C ALA A 86 12.21 1.97 6.91
N GLN A 87 12.40 3.03 6.13
CA GLN A 87 11.66 3.28 4.90
C GLN A 87 11.96 2.26 3.80
N LEU A 88 13.21 1.78 3.70
CA LEU A 88 13.55 0.72 2.77
C LEU A 88 12.83 -0.58 3.14
N ILE A 89 12.83 -0.97 4.42
CA ILE A 89 12.10 -2.13 4.91
C ILE A 89 10.61 -1.99 4.53
N ALA A 90 9.98 -0.88 4.91
CA ALA A 90 8.57 -0.63 4.61
C ALA A 90 8.26 -0.62 3.10
N SER A 91 9.21 -0.20 2.25
CA SER A 91 9.02 -0.16 0.80
C SER A 91 8.81 -1.52 0.15
N TRP A 92 9.19 -2.61 0.83
CA TRP A 92 8.95 -3.98 0.37
C TRP A 92 7.53 -4.47 0.71
N GLY A 93 6.72 -3.65 1.40
CA GLY A 93 5.45 -4.08 1.96
C GLY A 93 5.57 -4.72 3.34
N VAL A 94 6.75 -4.62 3.99
CA VAL A 94 6.97 -5.11 5.35
C VAL A 94 6.23 -4.23 6.36
N ASP A 95 5.48 -4.85 7.27
CA ASP A 95 4.70 -4.16 8.30
C ASP A 95 5.02 -4.62 9.74
N LEU A 96 5.97 -5.54 9.90
CA LEU A 96 6.47 -6.03 11.19
C LEU A 96 7.99 -6.26 11.18
N VAL A 97 8.69 -5.84 12.24
CA VAL A 97 10.10 -6.18 12.44
C VAL A 97 10.31 -6.81 13.82
N ARG A 98 11.00 -7.95 13.86
CA ARG A 98 11.42 -8.60 15.11
C ARG A 98 12.85 -8.20 15.48
N LEU A 99 13.03 -7.77 16.73
CA LEU A 99 14.29 -7.30 17.29
C LEU A 99 14.80 -8.28 18.37
N PRO A 100 15.74 -9.18 18.02
CA PRO A 100 16.49 -9.99 18.97
C PRO A 100 17.30 -9.15 19.97
N LEU A 101 17.04 -9.30 21.26
CA LEU A 101 17.70 -8.54 22.34
C LEU A 101 18.68 -9.41 23.15
N ASN A 102 19.64 -8.74 23.79
CA ASN A 102 20.58 -9.35 24.73
C ASN A 102 20.28 -8.91 26.18
N GLN A 103 20.03 -9.88 27.05
CA GLN A 103 19.71 -9.66 28.47
C GLN A 103 20.79 -8.87 29.21
N ASP A 104 22.07 -9.24 29.04
CA ASP A 104 23.17 -8.60 29.76
C ASP A 104 23.41 -7.18 29.27
N CYS A 105 23.28 -6.93 27.95
CA CYS A 105 23.38 -5.58 27.41
C CYS A 105 22.22 -4.69 27.88
N TRP A 106 21.02 -5.25 27.99
CA TRP A 106 19.86 -4.53 28.49
C TRP A 106 19.99 -4.19 29.98
N LEU A 107 20.46 -5.11 30.81
CA LEU A 107 20.58 -4.95 32.26
C LEU A 107 21.90 -4.31 32.72
N GLY A 108 22.95 -4.33 31.90
CA GLY A 108 24.28 -3.85 32.26
C GLY A 108 25.07 -4.85 33.09
N LEU A 109 25.01 -6.13 32.73
CA LEU A 109 25.58 -7.23 33.49
C LEU A 109 26.78 -7.85 32.78
N ASN A 110 27.60 -8.58 33.54
CA ASN A 110 28.70 -9.42 33.03
C ASN A 110 29.66 -8.70 32.04
N GLY A 111 29.83 -7.38 32.20
CA GLY A 111 30.69 -6.57 31.35
C GLY A 111 30.10 -6.18 29.98
N ALA A 112 28.79 -6.41 29.77
CA ALA A 112 28.06 -5.98 28.59
C ALA A 112 27.18 -4.74 28.90
N PRO A 113 26.96 -3.83 27.93
CA PRO A 113 27.60 -3.76 26.62
C PRO A 113 29.12 -3.54 26.72
N ALA A 114 29.89 -4.18 25.83
CA ALA A 114 31.35 -4.22 25.92
C ALA A 114 32.00 -3.11 25.10
N GLY A 115 33.00 -2.41 25.67
CA GLY A 115 33.91 -1.52 24.95
C GLY A 115 33.39 -0.10 24.65
N GLY A 116 34.31 0.84 24.38
CA GLY A 116 34.00 2.16 23.84
C GLY A 116 33.11 3.07 24.69
N GLY A 117 33.06 2.89 26.01
CA GLY A 117 32.22 3.69 26.91
C GLY A 117 30.71 3.44 26.77
N ARG A 118 30.32 2.37 26.07
CA ARG A 118 28.92 1.96 25.92
C ARG A 118 28.31 1.57 27.26
N THR A 119 27.02 1.81 27.42
CA THR A 119 26.28 1.59 28.67
C THR A 119 24.96 0.90 28.39
N ALA A 120 24.39 0.24 29.40
CA ALA A 120 23.05 -0.34 29.31
C ALA A 120 21.98 0.72 29.01
N ALA A 121 22.14 1.95 29.51
CA ALA A 121 21.25 3.06 29.17
C ALA A 121 21.31 3.40 27.67
N GLY A 122 22.51 3.46 27.09
CA GLY A 122 22.66 3.70 25.66
C GLY A 122 22.14 2.57 24.79
N TYR A 123 22.24 1.31 25.24
CA TYR A 123 21.63 0.16 24.56
C TYR A 123 20.12 0.30 24.50
N ARG A 124 19.47 0.60 25.63
CA ARG A 124 18.01 0.82 25.70
C ARG A 124 17.56 1.97 24.80
N SER A 125 18.26 3.10 24.85
CA SER A 125 17.94 4.23 23.97
C SER A 125 18.17 3.93 22.48
N ALA A 126 19.11 3.04 22.14
CA ALA A 126 19.30 2.60 20.76
C ALA A 126 18.14 1.70 20.27
N VAL A 127 17.62 0.83 21.14
CA VAL A 127 16.41 0.02 20.85
C VAL A 127 15.20 0.95 20.68
N GLU A 128 14.94 1.84 21.63
CA GLU A 128 13.83 2.82 21.58
C GLU A 128 13.89 3.66 20.30
N SER A 129 15.06 4.21 19.96
CA SER A 129 15.25 5.00 18.74
C SER A 129 14.99 4.21 17.45
N TRP A 130 15.30 2.91 17.43
CA TRP A 130 15.03 2.07 16.26
C TRP A 130 13.55 1.72 16.13
N VAL A 131 12.89 1.41 17.25
CA VAL A 131 11.44 1.22 17.34
C VAL A 131 10.71 2.46 16.82
N ASP A 132 11.08 3.66 17.28
CA ASP A 132 10.49 4.92 16.82
C ASP A 132 10.62 5.11 15.30
N GLN A 133 11.77 4.78 14.72
CA GLN A 133 12.01 4.91 13.28
C GLN A 133 11.16 3.92 12.46
N LEU A 134 10.97 2.70 12.96
CA LEU A 134 10.09 1.70 12.36
C LEU A 134 8.63 2.14 12.42
N HIS A 135 8.17 2.64 13.58
CA HIS A 135 6.80 3.16 13.72
C HIS A 135 6.53 4.35 12.79
N LEU A 136 7.50 5.25 12.64
CA LEU A 136 7.43 6.36 11.66
C LEU A 136 7.35 5.88 10.21
N ALA A 137 7.86 4.69 9.90
CA ALA A 137 7.73 4.05 8.60
C ALA A 137 6.46 3.19 8.46
N GLY A 138 5.62 3.11 9.51
CA GLY A 138 4.39 2.32 9.51
C GLY A 138 4.58 0.84 9.87
N VAL A 139 5.70 0.49 10.50
CA VAL A 139 6.11 -0.90 10.80
C VAL A 139 6.00 -1.16 12.30
N ALA A 140 5.20 -2.16 12.71
CA ALA A 140 5.11 -2.61 14.11
C ALA A 140 6.36 -3.41 14.53
N VAL A 141 6.54 -3.63 15.84
CA VAL A 141 7.75 -4.28 16.37
C VAL A 141 7.45 -5.46 17.29
N ILE A 142 8.19 -6.57 17.13
CA ILE A 142 8.36 -7.59 18.17
C ILE A 142 9.68 -7.34 18.89
N LEU A 143 9.65 -7.22 20.22
CA LEU A 143 10.84 -7.31 21.06
C LEU A 143 11.02 -8.74 21.51
N ASP A 144 12.17 -9.34 21.23
CA ASP A 144 12.47 -10.75 21.51
C ASP A 144 13.62 -10.88 22.52
N LEU A 145 13.41 -11.63 23.60
CA LEU A 145 14.50 -11.95 24.52
C LEU A 145 15.32 -13.13 23.98
N HIS A 146 16.25 -12.79 23.08
CA HIS A 146 16.99 -13.74 22.27
C HIS A 146 18.14 -14.43 23.00
N ILE A 147 19.01 -13.63 23.64
CA ILE A 147 20.21 -14.12 24.32
C ILE A 147 20.13 -13.78 25.80
N THR A 148 20.11 -14.83 26.63
CA THR A 148 19.97 -14.76 28.09
C THR A 148 21.16 -15.40 28.78
N ALA A 149 21.32 -15.17 30.08
CA ALA A 149 22.25 -15.93 30.90
C ALA A 149 21.88 -15.90 32.38
N PRO A 150 22.09 -17.00 33.11
CA PRO A 150 21.95 -17.00 34.55
C PRO A 150 23.02 -16.14 35.24
N ALA A 151 22.75 -15.78 36.49
CA ALA A 151 23.62 -14.92 37.28
C ALA A 151 25.09 -15.39 37.29
N GLY A 152 26.00 -14.49 36.91
CA GLY A 152 27.44 -14.75 36.86
C GLY A 152 27.94 -15.42 35.56
N VAL A 153 27.05 -15.75 34.63
CA VAL A 153 27.38 -16.26 33.29
C VAL A 153 27.10 -15.18 32.27
N ALA A 154 27.97 -15.01 31.28
CA ALA A 154 27.76 -14.00 30.23
C ALA A 154 26.76 -14.47 29.16
N ALA A 155 25.86 -13.59 28.73
CA ALA A 155 24.87 -13.81 27.68
C ALA A 155 25.51 -13.72 26.28
N ARG A 156 26.14 -14.83 25.84
CA ARG A 156 26.88 -14.95 24.57
C ARG A 156 26.33 -16.00 23.58
N GLY A 157 25.30 -16.73 23.97
CA GLY A 157 24.71 -17.82 23.20
C GLY A 157 23.35 -18.24 23.75
N GLN A 158 22.65 -19.12 23.04
CA GLN A 158 21.28 -19.55 23.33
C GLN A 158 21.23 -20.39 24.61
N ARG A 159 20.36 -20.04 25.57
CA ARG A 159 20.12 -20.85 26.78
C ARG A 159 18.89 -21.74 26.59
N ALA A 160 18.87 -22.87 27.29
CA ALA A 160 17.81 -23.86 27.14
C ALA A 160 16.45 -23.35 27.66
N MET A 161 16.46 -22.52 28.69
CA MET A 161 15.28 -21.92 29.33
C MET A 161 15.65 -20.55 29.94
N PRO A 162 14.69 -19.65 30.15
CA PRO A 162 14.93 -18.38 30.84
C PRO A 162 15.24 -18.57 32.33
N ASP A 163 15.74 -17.52 32.97
CA ASP A 163 16.13 -17.51 34.38
C ASP A 163 15.57 -16.28 35.12
N ALA A 164 15.87 -16.14 36.42
CA ALA A 164 15.37 -15.02 37.23
C ALA A 164 15.82 -13.63 36.72
N GLN A 165 16.96 -13.54 36.03
CA GLN A 165 17.41 -12.32 35.38
C GLN A 165 16.57 -12.01 34.12
N SER A 166 16.00 -13.02 33.46
CA SER A 166 15.05 -12.83 32.35
C SER A 166 13.75 -12.18 32.84
N VAL A 167 13.26 -12.55 34.03
CA VAL A 167 12.12 -11.87 34.68
C VAL A 167 12.43 -10.40 34.92
N THR A 168 13.64 -10.11 35.42
CA THR A 168 14.11 -8.73 35.67
C THR A 168 14.23 -7.94 34.36
N ALA A 169 14.71 -8.57 33.29
CA ALA A 169 14.77 -7.96 31.96
C ALA A 169 13.36 -7.62 31.46
N TRP A 170 12.42 -8.56 31.51
CA TRP A 170 11.06 -8.34 31.04
C TRP A 170 10.30 -7.27 31.81
N ALA A 171 10.44 -7.22 33.14
CA ALA A 171 9.86 -6.12 33.93
C ALA A 171 10.38 -4.74 33.47
N SER A 172 11.64 -4.66 33.05
CA SER A 172 12.29 -3.43 32.58
C SER A 172 11.97 -3.08 31.12
N ILE A 173 11.84 -4.09 30.25
CA ILE A 173 11.44 -3.93 28.84
C ILE A 173 9.98 -3.53 28.77
N ALA A 174 9.09 -4.32 29.36
CA ALA A 174 7.65 -4.09 29.30
C ALA A 174 7.26 -2.74 29.90
N ALA A 175 7.86 -2.32 31.02
CA ALA A 175 7.57 -1.01 31.62
C ALA A 175 7.94 0.18 30.71
N ARG A 176 8.90 0.01 29.80
CA ARG A 176 9.30 1.08 28.85
C ARG A 176 8.38 1.19 27.67
N PHE A 177 7.87 0.07 27.19
CA PHE A 177 7.03 0.00 26.01
C PHE A 177 5.54 -0.21 26.35
N ALA A 178 5.13 -0.13 27.63
CA ALA A 178 3.75 -0.40 28.06
C ALA A 178 2.73 0.51 27.36
N ASP A 179 3.11 1.77 27.08
CA ASP A 179 2.26 2.75 26.41
C ASP A 179 2.41 2.73 24.88
N ASP A 180 3.21 1.82 24.33
CA ASP A 180 3.42 1.67 22.89
C ASP A 180 2.55 0.52 22.33
N PRO A 181 1.39 0.83 21.73
CA PRO A 181 0.46 -0.18 21.25
C PRO A 181 0.95 -0.90 19.99
N SER A 182 2.05 -0.46 19.37
CA SER A 182 2.62 -1.08 18.16
C SER A 182 3.74 -2.08 18.46
N VAL A 183 4.01 -2.33 19.75
CA VAL A 183 5.00 -3.30 20.24
C VAL A 183 4.31 -4.59 20.72
N MET A 184 4.89 -5.73 20.35
CA MET A 184 4.58 -7.06 20.89
C MET A 184 5.81 -7.65 21.59
N PHE A 185 5.61 -8.62 22.50
CA PHE A 185 6.67 -9.19 23.33
C PHE A 185 6.86 -10.69 23.09
N ASP A 186 7.93 -11.10 22.44
CA ASP A 186 8.31 -12.50 22.28
C ASP A 186 9.18 -12.95 23.44
N LEU A 187 8.57 -13.68 24.38
CA LEU A 187 9.09 -13.77 25.74
C LEU A 187 10.41 -14.54 25.86
N PHE A 188 10.68 -15.46 24.94
CA PHE A 188 11.92 -16.22 24.90
C PHE A 188 12.07 -16.93 23.56
N ASN A 189 13.22 -16.72 22.90
CA ASN A 189 13.45 -17.15 21.52
C ASN A 189 13.27 -18.66 21.28
N GLU A 190 14.06 -19.52 21.94
CA GLU A 190 14.05 -20.96 21.64
C GLU A 190 14.25 -21.83 22.88
N PRO A 191 13.17 -22.28 23.55
CA PRO A 191 13.25 -23.33 24.54
C PRO A 191 13.70 -24.66 23.94
N TYR A 192 14.69 -25.31 24.52
CA TYR A 192 15.23 -26.56 23.96
C TYR A 192 15.69 -27.59 25.00
N SER A 193 15.75 -28.84 24.56
CA SER A 193 16.42 -29.92 25.30
C SER A 193 17.91 -29.94 24.96
N ARG A 194 18.79 -30.02 25.97
CA ARG A 194 20.24 -30.00 25.75
C ARG A 194 20.78 -31.40 25.50
N TRP A 195 21.39 -31.63 24.35
CA TRP A 195 22.16 -32.86 24.06
C TRP A 195 23.52 -32.85 24.75
N ALA A 196 24.03 -34.01 25.16
CA ALA A 196 25.39 -34.13 25.68
C ALA A 196 26.42 -33.99 24.53
N PRO A 197 27.37 -33.03 24.58
CA PRO A 197 28.36 -32.86 23.52
C PRO A 197 29.24 -34.09 23.26
N SER A 198 29.43 -34.94 24.27
CA SER A 198 30.22 -36.18 24.18
C SER A 198 29.60 -37.28 23.34
N GLY A 199 28.34 -37.12 22.90
CA GLY A 199 27.50 -38.22 22.43
C GLY A 199 27.04 -39.09 23.60
N GLY A 200 25.78 -39.53 23.60
CA GLY A 200 25.21 -40.36 24.68
C GLY A 200 23.77 -40.06 25.09
N GLY A 201 23.13 -39.05 24.49
CA GLY A 201 21.73 -38.70 24.78
C GLY A 201 21.55 -37.26 25.23
N LEU A 202 20.39 -36.98 25.83
CA LEU A 202 20.06 -35.67 26.41
C LEU A 202 20.76 -35.49 27.76
N ALA A 203 21.52 -34.40 27.90
CA ALA A 203 22.00 -33.90 29.18
C ALA A 203 20.88 -33.19 29.97
N PHE A 204 19.90 -32.63 29.25
CA PHE A 204 18.68 -32.07 29.82
C PHE A 204 17.52 -32.27 28.85
N SER A 205 16.39 -32.75 29.37
CA SER A 205 15.15 -32.90 28.61
C SER A 205 14.14 -31.86 29.09
N LEU A 206 13.76 -30.96 28.20
CA LEU A 206 12.72 -29.98 28.46
C LEU A 206 11.35 -30.65 28.33
N SER A 207 10.53 -30.52 29.38
CA SER A 207 9.13 -30.94 29.36
C SER A 207 8.23 -29.70 29.27
N TRP A 208 7.02 -29.87 28.74
CA TRP A 208 6.01 -28.82 28.72
C TRP A 208 5.62 -28.29 30.12
N GLY A 209 5.74 -29.13 31.15
CA GLY A 209 5.59 -28.70 32.54
C GLY A 209 6.67 -27.70 32.95
N CYS A 210 7.95 -27.99 32.67
CA CYS A 210 9.01 -27.00 32.93
C CYS A 210 8.88 -25.77 32.02
N TRP A 211 8.53 -25.95 30.75
CA TRP A 211 8.30 -24.83 29.84
C TRP A 211 7.30 -23.82 30.42
N ARG A 212 6.16 -24.31 30.96
CA ARG A 212 5.13 -23.45 31.55
C ARG A 212 5.54 -22.87 32.91
N ASP A 213 6.02 -23.72 33.81
CA ASP A 213 6.14 -23.43 35.25
C ASP A 213 7.57 -23.15 35.73
N GLY A 214 8.58 -23.47 34.92
CA GLY A 214 9.98 -23.44 35.33
C GLY A 214 10.32 -24.56 36.32
N GLY A 215 11.28 -24.30 37.20
CA GLY A 215 11.70 -25.21 38.28
C GLY A 215 12.59 -26.38 37.86
N CYS A 216 12.83 -26.56 36.56
CA CYS A 216 13.86 -27.48 36.09
C CYS A 216 15.26 -26.85 36.12
N HIS A 217 16.28 -27.70 35.94
CA HIS A 217 17.68 -27.33 36.14
C HIS A 217 18.52 -27.63 34.90
N PRO A 218 18.37 -26.85 33.80
CA PRO A 218 19.20 -27.00 32.62
C PRO A 218 20.67 -26.64 32.91
N PRO A 219 21.62 -27.15 32.09
CA PRO A 219 23.02 -26.75 32.14
C PRO A 219 23.20 -25.25 31.92
N VAL A 220 24.19 -24.65 32.58
CA VAL A 220 24.49 -23.21 32.41
C VAL A 220 25.08 -22.88 31.03
N GLU A 221 25.65 -23.86 30.35
CA GLU A 221 26.24 -23.70 29.03
C GLU A 221 25.19 -23.58 27.91
N ASP A 222 25.56 -22.91 26.83
CA ASP A 222 24.70 -22.71 25.65
C ASP A 222 24.71 -23.96 24.77
N ASP A 223 23.88 -23.90 23.74
CA ASP A 223 23.76 -24.91 22.70
C ASP A 223 25.06 -25.11 21.91
N ALA A 224 25.86 -24.05 21.75
CA ALA A 224 27.15 -24.09 21.05
C ALA A 224 28.32 -24.67 21.87
N ALA A 225 28.16 -24.81 23.19
CA ALA A 225 29.24 -25.30 24.04
C ALA A 225 29.65 -26.75 23.72
N GLY A 226 30.95 -26.97 23.49
CA GLY A 226 31.53 -28.29 23.20
C GLY A 226 31.72 -29.20 24.41
N ALA A 227 31.47 -28.70 25.63
CA ALA A 227 31.54 -29.47 26.87
C ALA A 227 30.59 -28.88 27.91
N LEU A 228 30.12 -29.71 28.85
CA LEU A 228 29.28 -29.30 29.97
C LEU A 228 30.06 -29.46 31.28
N SER A 229 30.04 -28.44 32.14
CA SER A 229 30.70 -28.46 33.44
C SER A 229 29.95 -29.30 34.48
N GLY A 230 28.67 -29.60 34.22
CA GLY A 230 27.74 -30.20 35.19
C GLY A 230 27.06 -29.16 36.09
N ALA A 231 27.39 -27.88 35.97
CA ALA A 231 26.64 -26.81 36.64
C ALA A 231 25.29 -26.59 35.96
N SER A 232 24.28 -26.27 36.76
CA SER A 232 22.92 -25.98 36.30
C SER A 232 22.36 -24.74 36.99
N TYR A 233 21.36 -24.11 36.39
CA TYR A 233 20.62 -22.99 36.99
C TYR A 233 19.13 -23.35 37.14
N ALA A 234 18.45 -22.71 38.09
CA ALA A 234 17.00 -22.85 38.23
C ALA A 234 16.30 -22.06 37.11
N ALA A 235 15.61 -22.77 36.23
CA ALA A 235 14.86 -22.17 35.12
C ALA A 235 13.55 -21.54 35.62
N VAL A 236 13.18 -20.45 34.96
CA VAL A 236 11.87 -19.81 35.06
C VAL A 236 11.00 -20.26 33.89
N GLY A 237 9.68 -20.36 34.09
CA GLY A 237 8.73 -20.75 33.04
C GLY A 237 8.10 -19.56 32.32
N MET A 238 7.47 -19.82 31.17
CA MET A 238 6.76 -18.81 30.39
C MET A 238 5.69 -18.06 31.18
N SER A 239 5.03 -18.74 32.13
CA SER A 239 3.98 -18.12 32.96
C SER A 239 4.53 -16.97 33.81
N GLU A 240 5.74 -17.11 34.33
CA GLU A 240 6.37 -16.09 35.18
C GLU A 240 6.94 -14.94 34.33
N LEU A 241 7.47 -15.21 33.13
CA LEU A 241 7.86 -14.14 32.20
C LEU A 241 6.64 -13.31 31.78
N LEU A 242 5.52 -13.97 31.44
CA LEU A 242 4.27 -13.30 31.10
C LEU A 242 3.75 -12.47 32.26
N ALA A 243 3.79 -13.01 33.48
CA ALA A 243 3.42 -12.28 34.68
C ALA A 243 4.29 -11.03 34.89
N ALA A 244 5.58 -11.08 34.55
CA ALA A 244 6.47 -9.92 34.63
C ALA A 244 6.06 -8.81 33.65
N VAL A 245 5.72 -9.17 32.40
CA VAL A 245 5.22 -8.23 31.38
C VAL A 245 3.90 -7.59 31.84
N ARG A 246 2.94 -8.40 32.27
CA ARG A 246 1.63 -7.89 32.74
C ARG A 246 1.75 -7.05 34.00
N SER A 247 2.62 -7.44 34.94
CA SER A 247 2.87 -6.67 36.18
C SER A 247 3.54 -5.31 35.91
N ALA A 248 4.22 -5.16 34.78
CA ALA A 248 4.78 -3.90 34.32
C ALA A 248 3.73 -2.97 33.66
N GLY A 249 2.48 -3.44 33.48
CA GLY A 249 1.38 -2.66 32.91
C GLY A 249 1.20 -2.82 31.40
N ALA A 250 1.97 -3.69 30.75
CA ALA A 250 1.92 -3.88 29.30
C ALA A 250 0.79 -4.84 28.89
N GLY A 251 -0.20 -4.33 28.17
CA GLY A 251 -1.39 -5.08 27.70
C GLY A 251 -1.28 -5.63 26.28
N GLN A 252 -0.17 -5.39 25.58
CA GLN A 252 0.02 -5.79 24.19
C GLN A 252 0.21 -7.32 24.03
N PRO A 253 0.09 -7.85 22.80
CA PRO A 253 0.31 -9.27 22.54
C PRO A 253 1.66 -9.79 23.05
N ALA A 254 1.61 -10.97 23.67
CA ALA A 254 2.77 -11.70 24.15
C ALA A 254 2.90 -13.01 23.37
N LEU A 255 4.04 -13.18 22.69
CA LEU A 255 4.35 -14.37 21.94
C LEU A 255 5.08 -15.38 22.82
N LEU A 256 4.67 -16.65 22.75
CA LEU A 256 5.29 -17.76 23.46
C LEU A 256 5.77 -18.81 22.48
N ALA A 257 7.08 -19.05 22.47
CA ALA A 257 7.72 -20.08 21.67
C ALA A 257 7.36 -21.50 22.12
N GLY A 258 7.35 -22.45 21.18
CA GLY A 258 7.27 -23.88 21.46
C GLY A 258 8.53 -24.45 22.13
N ILE A 259 8.65 -25.78 22.17
CA ILE A 259 9.90 -26.45 22.55
C ILE A 259 10.64 -26.94 21.29
N ASP A 260 11.78 -27.61 21.47
CA ASP A 260 12.62 -28.11 20.37
C ASP A 260 13.00 -26.99 19.39
N TYR A 261 13.58 -25.93 19.95
CA TYR A 261 13.92 -24.73 19.22
C TYR A 261 12.71 -24.06 18.57
N ALA A 262 11.65 -23.91 19.37
CA ALA A 262 10.36 -23.36 18.97
C ALA A 262 9.64 -24.09 17.82
N ASN A 263 10.10 -25.26 17.35
CA ASN A 263 9.47 -25.99 16.26
C ASN A 263 8.34 -26.93 16.71
N ASP A 264 8.44 -27.51 17.91
CA ASP A 264 7.42 -28.41 18.46
C ASP A 264 6.37 -27.62 19.25
N LEU A 265 5.14 -27.63 18.73
CA LEU A 265 3.97 -26.97 19.31
C LEU A 265 2.95 -27.94 19.93
N ASN A 266 3.19 -29.26 19.93
CA ASN A 266 2.17 -30.27 20.27
C ASN A 266 1.59 -30.12 21.68
N GLY A 267 2.38 -29.62 22.63
CA GLY A 267 1.91 -29.37 24.00
C GLY A 267 1.47 -27.93 24.27
N TRP A 268 1.58 -27.02 23.30
CA TRP A 268 1.41 -25.58 23.52
C TRP A 268 0.00 -25.25 24.03
N LEU A 269 -1.05 -25.70 23.33
CA LEU A 269 -2.46 -25.42 23.72
C LEU A 269 -2.81 -25.94 25.13
N SER A 270 -2.25 -27.09 25.52
CA SER A 270 -2.56 -27.73 26.80
C SER A 270 -1.76 -27.15 27.98
N HIS A 271 -0.68 -26.42 27.70
CA HIS A 271 0.22 -25.86 28.71
C HIS A 271 0.32 -24.34 28.68
N ARG A 272 -0.29 -23.64 27.72
CA ARG A 272 -0.24 -22.17 27.69
C ARG A 272 -0.78 -21.56 29.00
N PRO A 273 -0.15 -20.48 29.51
CA PRO A 273 -0.71 -19.71 30.61
C PRO A 273 -2.06 -19.06 30.21
N HIS A 274 -2.81 -18.59 31.18
CA HIS A 274 -4.06 -17.85 30.93
C HIS A 274 -3.77 -16.39 30.62
N ASP A 275 -4.05 -15.98 29.39
CA ASP A 275 -3.99 -14.58 28.93
C ASP A 275 -4.77 -14.48 27.60
N ASP A 276 -5.44 -13.36 27.38
CA ASP A 276 -6.30 -13.13 26.21
C ASP A 276 -5.55 -12.49 25.03
N GLN A 277 -4.26 -12.17 25.22
CA GLN A 277 -3.38 -11.56 24.23
C GLN A 277 -2.19 -12.47 23.90
N LEU A 278 -2.38 -13.79 23.93
CA LEU A 278 -1.34 -14.75 23.55
C LEU A 278 -1.26 -14.94 22.03
N VAL A 279 -0.03 -15.07 21.57
CA VAL A 279 0.33 -15.44 20.19
C VAL A 279 1.37 -16.56 20.25
N VAL A 280 1.37 -17.46 19.27
CA VAL A 280 2.39 -18.51 19.15
C VAL A 280 3.59 -17.94 18.38
N SER A 281 4.79 -18.06 18.96
CA SER A 281 6.07 -17.86 18.26
C SER A 281 6.52 -19.22 17.71
N TRP A 282 6.60 -19.38 16.39
CA TRP A 282 6.98 -20.65 15.77
C TRP A 282 8.18 -20.50 14.85
N HIS A 283 9.17 -21.37 15.02
CA HIS A 283 10.36 -21.42 14.19
C HIS A 283 10.32 -22.62 13.25
N ALA A 284 10.68 -22.38 11.99
CA ALA A 284 10.51 -23.38 10.94
C ALA A 284 11.72 -23.41 9.99
N TYR A 285 12.48 -24.50 10.04
CA TYR A 285 13.65 -24.74 9.19
C TYR A 285 13.63 -26.13 8.55
N PRO A 286 14.23 -26.30 7.36
CA PRO A 286 14.25 -27.58 6.63
C PRO A 286 15.00 -28.71 7.37
N GLY A 287 15.79 -28.39 8.41
CA GLY A 287 16.49 -29.38 9.24
C GLY A 287 15.66 -29.93 10.41
N GLN A 288 14.52 -29.31 10.72
CA GLN A 288 13.74 -29.63 11.92
C GLN A 288 12.76 -30.78 11.70
N SER A 289 12.14 -31.23 12.78
CA SER A 289 11.20 -32.35 12.81
C SER A 289 9.89 -32.02 12.08
N CYS A 290 9.31 -30.85 12.35
CA CYS A 290 8.08 -30.38 11.70
C CYS A 290 8.38 -29.42 10.54
N ARG A 291 8.75 -30.00 9.39
CA ARG A 291 9.27 -29.26 8.21
C ARG A 291 8.48 -29.46 6.92
N THR A 292 7.34 -30.15 6.98
CA THR A 292 6.54 -30.51 5.80
C THR A 292 5.14 -30.00 5.97
N ILE A 293 4.47 -29.66 4.87
CA ILE A 293 3.04 -29.28 4.84
C ILE A 293 2.19 -30.27 5.66
N GLY A 294 2.34 -31.57 5.45
CA GLY A 294 1.58 -32.57 6.22
C GLY A 294 1.86 -32.60 7.74
N CYS A 295 3.00 -32.05 8.19
CA CYS A 295 3.22 -31.82 9.62
C CYS A 295 2.53 -30.53 10.05
N TRP A 296 2.70 -29.44 9.30
CA TRP A 296 2.09 -28.15 9.59
C TRP A 296 0.55 -28.24 9.65
N ASP A 297 -0.07 -28.97 8.74
CA ASP A 297 -1.51 -29.25 8.74
C ASP A 297 -1.95 -30.06 9.98
N ALA A 298 -1.08 -30.95 10.47
CA ALA A 298 -1.38 -31.83 11.60
C ALA A 298 -1.15 -31.17 12.96
N THR A 299 -0.26 -30.17 13.03
CA THR A 299 0.19 -29.58 14.30
C THR A 299 -0.06 -28.08 14.38
N VAL A 300 0.32 -27.30 13.36
CA VAL A 300 0.30 -25.83 13.37
C VAL A 300 -1.09 -25.30 13.02
N ALA A 301 -1.72 -25.78 11.94
CA ALA A 301 -3.05 -25.31 11.52
C ALA A 301 -4.13 -25.47 12.60
N PRO A 302 -4.24 -26.61 13.33
CA PRO A 302 -5.23 -26.76 14.41
C PRO A 302 -5.00 -25.81 15.60
N ILE A 303 -3.78 -25.32 15.77
CA ILE A 303 -3.44 -24.30 16.77
C ILE A 303 -3.84 -22.91 16.25
N ALA A 304 -3.54 -22.62 14.99
CA ALA A 304 -3.90 -21.36 14.31
C ALA A 304 -5.42 -21.13 14.27
N ASP A 305 -6.24 -22.19 14.30
CA ASP A 305 -7.70 -22.09 14.43
C ASP A 305 -8.18 -21.59 15.80
N GLN A 306 -7.30 -21.54 16.82
CA GLN A 306 -7.66 -21.23 18.20
C GLN A 306 -6.91 -20.03 18.78
N VAL A 307 -5.68 -19.80 18.33
CA VAL A 307 -4.78 -18.73 18.79
C VAL A 307 -3.96 -18.25 17.60
N PRO A 308 -3.69 -16.95 17.46
CA PRO A 308 -2.83 -16.47 16.39
C PRO A 308 -1.45 -17.11 16.44
N VAL A 309 -0.92 -17.46 15.26
CA VAL A 309 0.43 -17.99 15.08
C VAL A 309 1.20 -17.03 14.19
N ILE A 310 2.45 -16.78 14.54
CA ILE A 310 3.42 -16.10 13.69
C ILE A 310 4.63 -17.03 13.50
N VAL A 311 5.05 -17.22 12.25
CA VAL A 311 6.37 -17.79 11.94
C VAL A 311 7.43 -16.73 12.22
N THR A 312 7.84 -16.61 13.48
CA THR A 312 8.73 -15.55 13.96
C THR A 312 10.16 -15.70 13.44
N GLU A 313 10.53 -16.90 12.99
CA GLU A 313 11.83 -17.17 12.40
C GLU A 313 11.79 -18.36 11.42
N PHE A 314 12.23 -18.15 10.18
CA PHE A 314 12.39 -19.21 9.19
C PHE A 314 13.42 -18.87 8.12
N GLY A 315 13.93 -19.87 7.42
CA GLY A 315 14.87 -19.66 6.32
C GLY A 315 15.27 -20.94 5.60
N GLN A 316 16.07 -20.79 4.56
CA GLN A 316 16.64 -21.91 3.81
C GLN A 316 18.13 -22.08 4.12
N THR A 317 18.56 -23.32 4.34
CA THR A 317 19.93 -23.61 4.80
C THR A 317 20.87 -24.13 3.71
N ASP A 318 20.35 -24.58 2.57
CA ASP A 318 21.13 -25.19 1.47
C ASP A 318 21.47 -24.23 0.31
N GLY A 319 21.09 -22.96 0.43
CA GLY A 319 21.30 -21.94 -0.61
C GLY A 319 20.28 -21.92 -1.74
N GLY A 320 19.19 -22.72 -1.66
CA GLY A 320 18.00 -22.59 -2.51
C GLY A 320 16.94 -21.64 -1.92
N SER A 321 15.68 -21.78 -2.34
CA SER A 321 14.56 -21.02 -1.78
C SER A 321 13.23 -21.78 -1.71
N ASP A 322 13.19 -23.07 -2.09
CA ASP A 322 11.94 -23.84 -2.20
C ASP A 322 11.21 -24.01 -0.86
N TYR A 323 11.94 -24.19 0.25
CA TYR A 323 11.32 -24.26 1.57
C TYR A 323 10.68 -22.93 1.96
N LEU A 324 11.38 -21.82 1.67
CA LEU A 324 10.90 -20.47 1.94
C LEU A 324 9.58 -20.22 1.20
N ALA A 325 9.55 -20.50 -0.11
CA ALA A 325 8.34 -20.37 -0.94
C ALA A 325 7.18 -21.19 -0.38
N ARG A 326 7.41 -22.51 -0.18
CA ARG A 326 6.35 -23.41 0.33
C ARG A 326 5.80 -23.00 1.67
N LEU A 327 6.65 -22.49 2.57
CA LEU A 327 6.18 -22.06 3.90
C LEU A 327 5.40 -20.76 3.83
N MET A 328 5.82 -19.79 3.00
CA MET A 328 5.08 -18.54 2.81
C MET A 328 3.71 -18.81 2.18
N ASP A 329 3.66 -19.57 1.08
CA ASP A 329 2.40 -19.94 0.42
C ASP A 329 1.43 -20.61 1.40
N TRP A 330 1.92 -21.60 2.15
CA TRP A 330 1.11 -22.30 3.15
C TRP A 330 0.65 -21.37 4.27
N SER A 331 1.50 -20.44 4.72
CA SER A 331 1.15 -19.49 5.77
C SER A 331 0.08 -18.50 5.31
N ASP A 332 0.18 -18.01 4.07
CA ASP A 332 -0.83 -17.12 3.48
C ASP A 332 -2.20 -17.80 3.36
N GLU A 333 -2.23 -19.07 2.92
CA GLU A 333 -3.46 -19.87 2.86
C GLU A 333 -4.15 -20.03 4.23
N HIS A 334 -3.38 -19.97 5.33
CA HIS A 334 -3.86 -20.13 6.70
C HIS A 334 -3.98 -18.81 7.47
N GLY A 335 -3.66 -17.66 6.85
CA GLY A 335 -3.67 -16.36 7.51
C GLY A 335 -2.64 -16.23 8.64
N ILE A 336 -1.50 -16.92 8.51
CA ILE A 336 -0.39 -16.92 9.47
C ILE A 336 0.65 -15.92 8.99
N GLY A 337 1.05 -15.00 9.87
CA GLY A 337 2.12 -14.05 9.56
C GLY A 337 3.51 -14.68 9.66
N TYR A 338 4.52 -14.09 9.02
CA TYR A 338 5.86 -14.68 8.96
C TYR A 338 6.99 -13.66 8.80
N LEU A 339 8.16 -14.02 9.32
CA LEU A 339 9.37 -13.19 9.33
C LEU A 339 10.61 -14.01 8.94
N PRO A 340 11.12 -13.91 7.70
CA PRO A 340 12.31 -14.66 7.32
C PRO A 340 13.55 -14.09 8.02
N TRP A 341 14.47 -15.00 8.34
CA TRP A 341 15.81 -14.66 8.77
C TRP A 341 16.66 -14.45 7.50
N ALA A 342 17.16 -13.24 7.19
CA ALA A 342 17.14 -12.00 7.96
C ALA A 342 17.41 -10.73 7.13
N TRP A 343 16.95 -9.58 7.63
CA TRP A 343 17.33 -8.25 7.15
C TRP A 343 18.77 -7.91 7.55
N TRP A 344 19.71 -8.53 6.84
CA TRP A 344 21.13 -8.42 7.06
C TRP A 344 21.81 -8.01 5.75
N ARG A 345 22.40 -6.82 5.74
CA ARG A 345 23.10 -6.27 4.57
C ARG A 345 24.43 -6.97 4.35
N VAL A 346 24.64 -7.42 3.13
CA VAL A 346 25.87 -8.06 2.66
C VAL A 346 26.28 -7.48 1.31
N ASP A 347 27.56 -7.60 0.97
CA ASP A 347 28.03 -7.24 -0.36
C ASP A 347 27.27 -8.06 -1.42
N ALA A 348 26.90 -7.44 -2.54
CA ALA A 348 26.15 -8.11 -3.61
C ALA A 348 26.90 -9.36 -4.13
N SER A 349 28.23 -9.33 -4.13
CA SER A 349 29.13 -10.41 -4.54
C SER A 349 29.40 -11.45 -3.45
N GLU A 350 28.87 -11.26 -2.23
CA GLU A 350 29.03 -12.22 -1.14
C GLU A 350 28.50 -13.60 -1.55
N SER A 351 29.25 -14.63 -1.15
CA SER A 351 28.99 -16.01 -1.53
C SER A 351 27.69 -16.51 -0.92
N LEU A 352 26.95 -17.36 -1.66
CA LEU A 352 25.69 -17.93 -1.16
C LEU A 352 25.85 -18.68 0.16
N SER A 353 26.99 -19.33 0.41
CA SER A 353 27.25 -20.01 1.68
C SER A 353 27.27 -19.05 2.87
N ASN A 354 27.79 -17.84 2.68
CA ASN A 354 27.90 -16.82 3.71
C ASN A 354 26.64 -15.96 3.81
N SER A 355 25.92 -15.77 2.70
CA SER A 355 24.75 -14.91 2.60
C SER A 355 23.42 -15.67 2.54
N ARG A 356 23.37 -16.96 2.87
CA ARG A 356 22.18 -17.83 2.66
C ARG A 356 20.89 -17.32 3.31
N TYR A 357 21.01 -16.48 4.34
CA TYR A 357 19.90 -15.85 5.04
C TYR A 357 19.72 -14.36 4.69
N ALA A 358 20.71 -13.72 4.05
CA ALA A 358 20.63 -12.29 3.78
C ALA A 358 19.49 -11.99 2.80
N LEU A 359 18.57 -11.12 3.20
CA LEU A 359 17.48 -10.66 2.33
C LEU A 359 17.92 -9.49 1.46
N VAL A 360 18.87 -8.67 1.90
CA VAL A 360 19.18 -7.37 1.29
C VAL A 360 20.69 -7.20 1.09
N ASP A 361 21.09 -6.54 0.01
CA ASP A 361 22.49 -6.18 -0.22
C ASP A 361 22.85 -4.77 0.29
N ASP A 362 24.13 -4.41 0.24
CA ASP A 362 24.62 -3.09 0.68
C ASP A 362 24.06 -1.90 -0.12
N ASP A 363 23.50 -2.14 -1.31
CA ASP A 363 22.81 -1.12 -2.12
C ASP A 363 21.29 -1.06 -1.83
N GLY A 364 20.78 -1.91 -0.94
CA GLY A 364 19.35 -2.00 -0.62
C GLY A 364 18.52 -2.80 -1.62
N ARG A 365 19.15 -3.62 -2.47
CA ARG A 365 18.47 -4.49 -3.43
C ARG A 365 18.22 -5.88 -2.84
N PRO A 366 17.22 -6.63 -3.33
CA PRO A 366 17.00 -8.00 -2.90
C PRO A 366 18.20 -8.91 -3.20
N LYS A 367 18.73 -9.58 -2.16
CA LYS A 367 19.85 -10.53 -2.26
C LYS A 367 19.33 -11.93 -2.59
N ALA A 368 19.64 -12.41 -3.79
CA ALA A 368 19.21 -13.72 -4.24
C ALA A 368 19.88 -14.87 -3.44
N PRO A 369 19.17 -16.01 -3.25
CA PRO A 369 17.80 -16.26 -3.71
C PRO A 369 16.71 -15.82 -2.72
N ALA A 370 16.97 -15.86 -1.41
CA ALA A 370 15.95 -15.66 -0.38
C ALA A 370 15.33 -14.25 -0.43
N GLY A 371 16.16 -13.22 -0.55
CA GLY A 371 15.73 -11.83 -0.65
C GLY A 371 14.87 -11.56 -1.87
N THR A 372 15.29 -12.05 -3.04
CA THR A 372 14.53 -11.89 -4.29
C THR A 372 13.15 -12.57 -4.19
N LEU A 373 13.12 -13.83 -3.74
CA LEU A 373 11.86 -14.56 -3.58
C LEU A 373 10.91 -13.84 -2.62
N PHE A 374 11.40 -13.45 -1.44
CA PHE A 374 10.58 -12.78 -0.44
C PHE A 374 10.05 -11.43 -0.93
N HIS A 375 10.91 -10.61 -1.52
CA HIS A 375 10.52 -9.32 -2.10
C HIS A 375 9.44 -9.47 -3.18
N ASP A 376 9.61 -10.42 -4.10
CA ASP A 376 8.66 -10.64 -5.18
C ASP A 376 7.32 -11.19 -4.65
N HIS A 377 7.38 -12.09 -3.66
CA HIS A 377 6.20 -12.63 -2.98
C HIS A 377 5.36 -11.54 -2.30
N LEU A 378 5.99 -10.63 -1.54
CA LEU A 378 5.27 -9.52 -0.90
C LEU A 378 4.63 -8.58 -1.93
N ARG A 379 5.28 -8.37 -3.08
CA ARG A 379 4.70 -7.57 -4.17
C ARG A 379 3.47 -8.25 -4.76
N GLU A 380 3.48 -9.57 -4.90
CA GLU A 380 2.32 -10.34 -5.37
C GLU A 380 1.16 -10.27 -4.37
N LEU A 381 1.42 -10.44 -3.07
CA LEU A 381 0.42 -10.29 -2.01
C LEU A 381 -0.17 -8.88 -1.92
N GLY A 382 0.66 -7.85 -2.16
CA GLY A 382 0.22 -6.45 -2.28
C GLY A 382 -0.61 -6.13 -3.53
N GLY A 383 -0.99 -7.15 -4.31
CA GLY A 383 -1.82 -7.02 -5.51
C GLY A 383 -1.04 -6.92 -6.82
N GLY A 384 0.27 -7.14 -6.82
CA GLY A 384 1.07 -7.53 -7.99
C GLY A 384 0.91 -6.71 -9.27
N ARG A 385 0.54 -5.42 -9.18
CA ARG A 385 0.31 -4.60 -10.36
C ARG A 385 1.64 -4.23 -11.01
N GLN A 386 1.81 -4.57 -12.28
CA GLN A 386 2.91 -4.05 -13.06
C GLN A 386 2.69 -2.56 -13.30
N VAL A 387 3.56 -1.72 -12.74
CA VAL A 387 3.51 -0.28 -12.94
C VAL A 387 4.57 0.13 -13.94
N ASP A 388 4.14 0.71 -15.06
CA ASP A 388 5.02 1.29 -16.08
C ASP A 388 4.81 2.81 -16.19
N ARG A 389 5.76 3.53 -16.79
CA ARG A 389 5.69 5.00 -16.90
C ARG A 389 5.99 5.46 -18.31
N VAL A 390 5.13 6.36 -18.81
CA VAL A 390 5.35 7.17 -20.00
C VAL A 390 5.59 8.62 -19.58
N SER A 391 6.76 9.15 -19.93
CA SER A 391 7.13 10.54 -19.58
C SER A 391 8.00 11.17 -20.66
N GLY A 392 8.22 12.48 -20.55
CA GLY A 392 9.11 13.25 -21.42
C GLY A 392 9.68 14.46 -20.70
N ALA A 393 10.71 15.07 -21.29
CA ALA A 393 11.37 16.26 -20.72
C ALA A 393 10.42 17.46 -20.58
N ASP A 394 9.37 17.50 -21.41
CA ASP A 394 8.28 18.45 -21.35
C ASP A 394 6.98 17.80 -21.83
N ARG A 395 5.89 18.58 -21.85
CA ARG A 395 4.56 18.13 -22.31
C ARG A 395 4.52 17.64 -23.75
N TYR A 396 5.40 18.15 -24.61
CA TYR A 396 5.44 17.78 -26.02
C TYR A 396 6.13 16.42 -26.17
N ALA A 397 7.26 16.24 -25.48
CA ALA A 397 7.94 14.95 -25.40
C ALA A 397 7.08 13.88 -24.71
N ALA A 398 6.32 14.24 -23.67
CA ALA A 398 5.38 13.33 -23.02
C ALA A 398 4.26 12.87 -23.98
N ALA A 399 3.66 13.80 -24.74
CA ALA A 399 2.68 13.46 -25.77
C ALA A 399 3.26 12.56 -26.87
N VAL A 400 4.53 12.77 -27.26
CA VAL A 400 5.26 11.87 -28.18
C VAL A 400 5.47 10.49 -27.55
N GLY A 401 5.81 10.41 -26.26
CA GLY A 401 5.91 9.14 -25.53
C GLY A 401 4.59 8.36 -25.54
N VAL A 402 3.47 9.06 -25.29
CA VAL A 402 2.12 8.47 -25.36
C VAL A 402 1.81 8.02 -26.78
N SER A 403 2.13 8.83 -27.79
CA SER A 403 1.98 8.45 -29.20
C SER A 403 2.71 7.17 -29.55
N ARG A 404 3.95 6.99 -29.08
CA ARG A 404 4.73 5.76 -29.34
C ARG A 404 4.15 4.54 -28.64
N ALA A 405 3.61 4.71 -27.43
CA ALA A 405 2.95 3.64 -26.70
C ALA A 405 1.61 3.25 -27.35
N ALA A 406 0.83 4.24 -27.81
CA ALA A 406 -0.47 4.04 -28.43
C ALA A 406 -0.39 3.58 -29.89
N ASN A 407 0.62 4.05 -30.62
CA ASN A 407 0.78 3.88 -32.07
C ASN A 407 2.25 3.53 -32.40
N PRO A 408 2.68 2.27 -32.19
CA PRO A 408 4.07 1.88 -32.47
C PRO A 408 4.42 1.91 -33.98
N GLY A 409 3.41 1.85 -34.86
CA GLY A 409 3.54 1.92 -36.31
C GLY A 409 3.05 3.24 -36.91
N ALA A 410 2.56 3.18 -38.15
CA ALA A 410 1.89 4.29 -38.83
C ALA A 410 0.46 4.52 -38.29
N ALA A 411 -0.09 5.72 -38.47
CA ALA A 411 -1.45 6.07 -38.05
C ALA A 411 -2.20 6.79 -39.18
N SER A 412 -3.46 6.43 -39.46
CA SER A 412 -4.22 7.02 -40.57
C SER A 412 -4.47 8.54 -40.42
N ALA A 413 -4.56 9.02 -39.18
CA ALA A 413 -4.61 10.44 -38.88
C ALA A 413 -3.75 10.79 -37.67
N VAL A 414 -3.37 12.06 -37.57
CA VAL A 414 -2.79 12.65 -36.35
C VAL A 414 -3.59 13.87 -35.96
N TYR A 415 -4.04 13.91 -34.70
CA TYR A 415 -4.69 15.08 -34.12
C TYR A 415 -3.63 15.96 -33.47
N VAL A 416 -3.68 17.27 -33.72
CA VAL A 416 -2.75 18.25 -33.16
C VAL A 416 -3.54 19.35 -32.46
N ALA A 417 -3.27 19.54 -31.18
CA ALA A 417 -3.87 20.60 -30.38
C ALA A 417 -2.81 21.40 -29.61
N SER A 418 -3.21 22.55 -29.06
CA SER A 418 -2.30 23.36 -28.24
C SER A 418 -1.95 22.65 -26.92
N GLY A 419 -0.66 22.51 -26.62
CA GLY A 419 -0.19 22.07 -25.31
C GLY A 419 -0.25 23.17 -24.24
N GLU A 420 -0.57 24.40 -24.64
CA GLU A 420 -0.63 25.59 -23.77
C GLU A 420 -2.07 25.95 -23.40
N LYS A 421 -3.06 25.51 -24.20
CA LYS A 421 -4.49 25.73 -24.02
C LYS A 421 -5.26 24.41 -24.11
N PHE A 422 -5.78 23.94 -22.98
CA PHE A 422 -6.40 22.62 -22.84
C PHE A 422 -7.78 22.39 -23.52
N PRO A 423 -8.69 23.38 -23.68
CA PRO A 423 -10.09 23.06 -24.01
C PRO A 423 -10.28 22.35 -25.36
N ASP A 424 -9.51 22.76 -26.36
CA ASP A 424 -9.56 22.18 -27.71
C ASP A 424 -9.09 20.71 -27.68
N ALA A 425 -8.05 20.41 -26.90
CA ALA A 425 -7.51 19.07 -26.73
C ALA A 425 -8.46 18.12 -25.98
N LEU A 426 -9.22 18.61 -25.00
CA LEU A 426 -10.21 17.81 -24.26
C LEU A 426 -11.30 17.24 -25.17
N SER A 427 -11.76 18.04 -26.15
CA SER A 427 -12.80 17.61 -27.09
C SER A 427 -12.21 16.79 -28.25
N ALA A 428 -10.93 16.97 -28.57
CA ALA A 428 -10.22 16.20 -29.57
C ALA A 428 -9.88 14.78 -29.12
N ALA A 429 -9.52 14.59 -27.85
CA ALA A 429 -9.10 13.30 -27.30
C ALA A 429 -10.07 12.13 -27.57
N PRO A 430 -11.39 12.23 -27.30
CA PRO A 430 -12.31 11.12 -27.58
C PRO A 430 -12.48 10.85 -29.09
N VAL A 431 -12.37 11.87 -29.94
CA VAL A 431 -12.40 11.70 -31.39
C VAL A 431 -11.14 11.01 -31.88
N ALA A 432 -9.97 11.41 -31.38
CA ALA A 432 -8.70 10.76 -31.68
C ALA A 432 -8.70 9.29 -31.23
N ALA A 433 -9.28 9.01 -30.05
CA ALA A 433 -9.45 7.67 -29.53
C ALA A 433 -10.31 6.78 -30.45
N ARG A 434 -11.47 7.29 -30.87
CA ARG A 434 -12.39 6.62 -31.81
C ARG A 434 -11.72 6.32 -33.15
N ASP A 435 -10.90 7.25 -33.64
CA ASP A 435 -10.18 7.10 -34.91
C ASP A 435 -8.90 6.23 -34.76
N HIS A 436 -8.62 5.72 -33.56
CA HIS A 436 -7.38 5.00 -33.21
C HIS A 436 -6.11 5.81 -33.58
N SER A 437 -6.17 7.13 -33.41
CA SER A 437 -5.14 8.09 -33.80
C SER A 437 -4.53 8.79 -32.58
N PRO A 438 -3.24 9.17 -32.62
CA PRO A 438 -2.64 9.89 -31.51
C PRO A 438 -3.08 11.36 -31.48
N LEU A 439 -3.20 11.90 -30.27
CA LEU A 439 -3.31 13.33 -30.00
C LEU A 439 -1.92 13.87 -29.60
N LEU A 440 -1.29 14.62 -30.50
CA LEU A 440 -0.04 15.32 -30.24
C LEU A 440 -0.29 16.77 -29.82
N LEU A 441 0.66 17.31 -29.07
CA LEU A 441 0.61 18.68 -28.57
C LEU A 441 1.64 19.56 -29.30
N THR A 442 1.28 20.81 -29.58
CA THR A 442 2.18 21.83 -30.14
C THR A 442 2.18 23.11 -29.29
N ALA A 443 3.25 23.90 -29.38
CA ALA A 443 3.20 25.27 -28.92
C ALA A 443 2.33 26.11 -29.88
N GLY A 444 1.72 27.20 -29.40
CA GLY A 444 0.78 27.97 -30.24
C GLY A 444 1.45 28.63 -31.45
N GLY A 445 2.72 29.05 -31.31
CA GLY A 445 3.46 29.78 -32.35
C GLY A 445 4.44 28.94 -33.18
N PHE A 446 4.79 27.72 -32.76
CA PHE A 446 5.77 26.89 -33.45
C PHE A 446 5.53 25.40 -33.19
N LEU A 447 5.89 24.56 -34.16
CA LEU A 447 5.88 23.10 -34.04
C LEU A 447 7.18 22.59 -33.43
N PRO A 448 7.18 22.01 -32.21
CA PRO A 448 8.39 21.46 -31.59
C PRO A 448 9.03 20.37 -32.45
N ALA A 449 10.36 20.30 -32.45
CA ALA A 449 11.11 19.34 -33.28
C ALA A 449 10.76 17.87 -32.98
N VAL A 450 10.55 17.54 -31.70
CA VAL A 450 10.15 16.18 -31.27
C VAL A 450 8.78 15.79 -31.83
N VAL A 451 7.85 16.74 -31.92
CA VAL A 451 6.50 16.52 -32.47
C VAL A 451 6.57 16.38 -33.99
N ARG A 452 7.36 17.23 -34.66
CA ARG A 452 7.63 17.10 -36.10
C ARG A 452 8.19 15.73 -36.45
N ALA A 453 9.18 15.26 -35.70
CA ALA A 453 9.79 13.95 -35.91
C ALA A 453 8.80 12.81 -35.67
N GLU A 454 7.92 12.94 -34.68
CA GLU A 454 6.90 11.94 -34.40
C GLU A 454 5.83 11.87 -35.50
N ILE A 455 5.37 13.01 -36.02
CA ILE A 455 4.44 13.04 -37.17
C ILE A 455 5.09 12.37 -38.39
N ALA A 456 6.37 12.63 -38.64
CA ALA A 456 7.10 11.98 -39.73
C ALA A 456 7.21 10.46 -39.52
N ARG A 457 7.37 9.98 -38.28
CA ARG A 457 7.39 8.54 -37.96
C ARG A 457 6.03 7.87 -38.17
N LEU A 458 4.94 8.58 -37.86
CA LEU A 458 3.58 8.08 -37.95
C LEU A 458 3.06 8.01 -39.40
N GLU A 459 3.71 8.71 -40.34
CA GLU A 459 3.37 8.75 -41.76
C GLU A 459 1.85 8.89 -42.05
N PRO A 460 1.16 9.90 -41.47
CA PRO A 460 -0.31 9.89 -41.51
C PRO A 460 -0.89 10.31 -42.86
N ASP A 461 -2.07 9.77 -43.20
CA ASP A 461 -2.81 10.16 -44.41
C ASP A 461 -3.36 11.59 -44.33
N ARG A 462 -3.63 12.06 -43.10
CA ARG A 462 -4.11 13.42 -42.81
C ARG A 462 -3.69 13.91 -41.42
N ILE A 463 -3.60 15.23 -41.27
CA ILE A 463 -3.41 15.89 -39.98
C ILE A 463 -4.65 16.72 -39.67
N VAL A 464 -5.23 16.53 -38.49
CA VAL A 464 -6.39 17.30 -38.01
C VAL A 464 -5.91 18.24 -36.90
N VAL A 465 -5.89 19.54 -37.19
CA VAL A 465 -5.54 20.58 -36.24
C VAL A 465 -6.80 21.04 -35.52
N VAL A 466 -6.81 20.93 -34.20
CA VAL A 466 -7.94 21.29 -33.37
C VAL A 466 -7.64 22.58 -32.62
N GLY A 467 -8.51 23.58 -32.84
CA GLY A 467 -8.39 24.92 -32.28
C GLY A 467 -8.16 25.98 -33.34
N GLY A 468 -8.61 27.21 -33.03
CA GLY A 468 -8.46 28.35 -33.92
C GLY A 468 -7.01 28.88 -34.01
N PRO A 469 -6.74 29.87 -34.89
CA PRO A 469 -5.41 30.48 -35.05
C PRO A 469 -4.81 31.04 -33.75
N ALA A 470 -5.65 31.40 -32.77
CA ALA A 470 -5.20 31.87 -31.47
C ALA A 470 -4.66 30.73 -30.57
N SER A 471 -5.06 29.48 -30.80
CA SER A 471 -4.57 28.29 -30.07
C SER A 471 -3.42 27.63 -30.81
N VAL A 472 -3.54 27.51 -32.14
CA VAL A 472 -2.53 26.94 -33.03
C VAL A 472 -2.43 27.85 -34.25
N SER A 473 -1.36 28.65 -34.34
CA SER A 473 -1.20 29.66 -35.38
C SER A 473 -1.11 29.08 -36.79
N ASP A 474 -1.35 29.92 -37.80
CA ASP A 474 -1.22 29.53 -39.20
C ASP A 474 0.23 29.18 -39.58
N THR A 475 1.21 29.71 -38.84
CA THR A 475 2.61 29.29 -38.93
C THR A 475 2.78 27.80 -38.62
N VAL A 476 2.12 27.31 -37.57
CA VAL A 476 2.15 25.88 -37.22
C VAL A 476 1.44 25.05 -38.29
N LEU A 477 0.32 25.52 -38.84
CA LEU A 477 -0.35 24.87 -39.97
C LEU A 477 0.57 24.72 -41.17
N ALA A 478 1.26 25.79 -41.56
CA ALA A 478 2.22 25.75 -42.68
C ALA A 478 3.36 24.76 -42.40
N GLN A 479 3.84 24.69 -41.15
CA GLN A 479 4.86 23.73 -40.73
C GLN A 479 4.39 22.27 -40.78
N LEU A 480 3.11 22.00 -40.49
CA LEU A 480 2.47 20.69 -40.59
C LEU A 480 2.22 20.29 -42.06
N ALA A 481 1.73 21.23 -42.87
CA ALA A 481 1.46 21.02 -44.29
C ALA A 481 2.73 20.70 -45.10
N ALA A 482 3.89 21.16 -44.64
CA ALA A 482 5.19 20.80 -45.19
C ALA A 482 5.59 19.32 -44.91
N ILE A 483 4.95 18.65 -43.95
CA ILE A 483 5.19 17.24 -43.60
C ILE A 483 4.16 16.35 -44.32
N GLN A 484 2.87 16.72 -44.21
CA GLN A 484 1.75 16.03 -44.85
C GLN A 484 0.80 17.09 -45.45
N PRO A 485 0.63 17.16 -46.79
CA PRO A 485 -0.20 18.17 -47.44
C PRO A 485 -1.68 18.19 -47.04
N ARG A 486 -2.25 17.06 -46.59
CA ARG A 486 -3.64 16.97 -46.14
C ARG A 486 -3.77 17.42 -44.68
N VAL A 487 -3.85 18.73 -44.48
CA VAL A 487 -4.10 19.34 -43.16
C VAL A 487 -5.49 19.97 -43.11
N GLU A 488 -6.30 19.54 -42.15
CA GLU A 488 -7.62 20.11 -41.85
C GLU A 488 -7.58 20.85 -40.53
N ARG A 489 -8.24 22.01 -40.43
CA ARG A 489 -8.42 22.72 -39.17
C ARG A 489 -9.89 22.69 -38.75
N ILE A 490 -10.16 22.24 -37.54
CA ILE A 490 -11.46 22.34 -36.89
C ILE A 490 -11.35 23.38 -35.78
N ALA A 491 -12.19 24.43 -35.83
CA ALA A 491 -12.16 25.54 -34.90
C ALA A 491 -13.56 26.11 -34.64
N GLY A 492 -13.70 26.88 -33.57
CA GLY A 492 -14.89 27.66 -33.25
C GLY A 492 -14.53 29.04 -32.71
N ALA A 493 -15.54 29.90 -32.52
CA ALA A 493 -15.37 31.25 -31.99
C ALA A 493 -14.87 31.26 -30.53
N ASP A 494 -15.23 30.22 -29.78
CA ASP A 494 -14.75 29.94 -28.43
C ASP A 494 -14.60 28.42 -28.22
N ARG A 495 -14.24 28.00 -27.01
CA ARG A 495 -14.04 26.59 -26.65
C ARG A 495 -15.30 25.73 -26.77
N TYR A 496 -16.47 26.33 -26.60
CA TYR A 496 -17.75 25.62 -26.65
C TYR A 496 -18.15 25.39 -28.10
N ALA A 497 -18.07 26.44 -28.92
CA ALA A 497 -18.25 26.35 -30.37
C ALA A 497 -17.23 25.40 -31.02
N ALA A 498 -15.98 25.41 -30.56
CA ALA A 498 -14.96 24.47 -31.02
C ALA A 498 -15.33 23.02 -30.67
N SER A 499 -15.72 22.72 -29.42
CA SER A 499 -16.17 21.38 -29.02
C SER A 499 -17.36 20.89 -29.84
N ALA A 500 -18.34 21.77 -30.11
CA ALA A 500 -19.50 21.49 -30.94
C ALA A 500 -19.12 21.24 -32.41
N ALA A 501 -18.15 21.99 -32.96
CA ALA A 501 -17.65 21.76 -34.30
C ALA A 501 -16.89 20.43 -34.43
N ILE A 502 -16.05 20.09 -33.45
CA ILE A 502 -15.32 18.81 -33.39
C ILE A 502 -16.29 17.64 -33.35
N ALA A 503 -17.28 17.68 -32.45
CA ALA A 503 -18.28 16.63 -32.32
C ALA A 503 -19.08 16.46 -33.62
N ARG A 504 -19.59 17.54 -34.22
CA ARG A 504 -20.35 17.45 -35.48
C ARG A 504 -19.52 16.93 -36.65
N ALA A 505 -18.26 17.36 -36.78
CA ALA A 505 -17.40 16.90 -37.87
C ALA A 505 -17.05 15.42 -37.73
N ALA A 506 -16.77 14.96 -36.51
CA ALA A 506 -16.39 13.57 -36.25
C ALA A 506 -17.56 12.58 -36.30
N PHE A 507 -18.78 13.07 -36.05
CA PHE A 507 -20.00 12.27 -35.97
C PHE A 507 -21.02 12.65 -37.05
N ASP A 508 -20.58 13.21 -38.18
CA ASP A 508 -21.48 13.54 -39.28
C ASP A 508 -22.17 12.27 -39.81
N GLY A 509 -23.51 12.27 -39.78
CA GLY A 509 -24.34 11.10 -40.11
C GLY A 509 -24.26 9.94 -39.12
N ILE A 510 -23.69 10.15 -37.93
CA ILE A 510 -23.55 9.14 -36.88
C ILE A 510 -24.30 9.61 -35.64
N HIS A 511 -25.21 8.77 -35.14
CA HIS A 511 -25.96 9.01 -33.92
C HIS A 511 -25.30 8.26 -32.75
N PRO A 512 -24.48 8.93 -31.91
CA PRO A 512 -23.86 8.27 -30.77
C PRO A 512 -24.90 7.92 -29.72
N ASP A 513 -24.77 6.74 -29.10
CA ASP A 513 -25.68 6.33 -28.02
C ASP A 513 -25.60 7.28 -26.81
N THR A 514 -24.39 7.76 -26.50
CA THR A 514 -24.15 8.68 -25.39
C THR A 514 -23.38 9.92 -25.86
N VAL A 515 -23.70 11.08 -25.28
CA VAL A 515 -22.86 12.29 -25.36
C VAL A 515 -22.39 12.66 -23.96
N PHE A 516 -21.09 12.84 -23.79
CA PHE A 516 -20.51 13.31 -22.53
C PHE A 516 -20.46 14.85 -22.52
N VAL A 517 -20.83 15.45 -21.39
CA VAL A 517 -20.81 16.90 -21.20
C VAL A 517 -20.01 17.24 -19.96
N ALA A 518 -19.06 18.18 -20.11
CA ALA A 518 -18.26 18.70 -19.00
C ALA A 518 -18.12 20.23 -19.12
N THR A 519 -17.74 20.89 -18.03
CA THR A 519 -17.45 22.33 -18.10
C THR A 519 -16.20 22.61 -18.91
N GLY A 520 -16.22 23.67 -19.72
CA GLY A 520 -15.03 24.20 -20.38
C GLY A 520 -14.24 25.19 -19.52
N GLU A 521 -14.71 25.51 -18.30
CA GLU A 521 -14.10 26.50 -17.40
C GLU A 521 -12.89 25.91 -16.63
N ASN A 522 -12.88 24.59 -16.41
CA ASN A 522 -11.78 23.85 -15.78
C ASN A 522 -11.58 22.50 -16.51
N PHE A 523 -10.53 21.74 -16.15
CA PHE A 523 -10.07 20.58 -16.93
C PHE A 523 -10.25 19.18 -16.31
N PRO A 524 -10.18 18.96 -14.97
CA PRO A 524 -10.06 17.59 -14.42
C PRO A 524 -11.24 16.67 -14.76
N ASP A 525 -12.47 17.18 -14.67
CA ASP A 525 -13.70 16.43 -14.95
C ASP A 525 -13.74 16.01 -16.43
N ALA A 526 -13.35 16.91 -17.34
CA ALA A 526 -13.32 16.66 -18.77
C ALA A 526 -12.20 15.69 -19.21
N LEU A 527 -11.07 15.63 -18.48
CA LEU A 527 -9.98 14.69 -18.80
C LEU A 527 -10.40 13.23 -18.65
N THR A 528 -11.02 12.91 -17.51
CA THR A 528 -11.50 11.55 -17.22
C THR A 528 -12.71 11.20 -18.10
N ALA A 529 -13.57 12.19 -18.40
CA ALA A 529 -14.66 12.03 -19.36
C ALA A 529 -14.16 11.70 -20.78
N GLY A 530 -13.05 12.27 -21.23
CA GLY A 530 -12.49 12.01 -22.57
C GLY A 530 -12.11 10.55 -22.80
N ALA A 531 -11.53 9.89 -21.80
CA ALA A 531 -11.18 8.48 -21.89
C ALA A 531 -12.44 7.59 -21.96
N ALA A 532 -13.42 7.86 -21.09
CA ALA A 532 -14.70 7.17 -21.09
C ALA A 532 -15.48 7.37 -22.40
N ALA A 533 -15.55 8.60 -22.91
CA ALA A 533 -16.23 8.91 -24.14
C ALA A 533 -15.52 8.27 -25.35
N GLY A 534 -14.19 8.34 -25.41
CA GLY A 534 -13.41 7.65 -26.45
C GLY A 534 -13.65 6.14 -26.47
N ALA A 535 -13.64 5.49 -25.31
CA ALA A 535 -13.92 4.05 -25.18
C ALA A 535 -15.36 3.69 -25.57
N ALA A 536 -16.32 4.59 -25.32
CA ALA A 536 -17.71 4.43 -25.74
C ALA A 536 -17.97 4.85 -27.20
N GLY A 537 -16.97 5.34 -27.93
CA GLY A 537 -17.14 5.91 -29.26
C GLY A 537 -18.07 7.13 -29.27
N ALA A 538 -18.02 7.95 -28.22
CA ALA A 538 -18.89 9.11 -27.96
C ALA A 538 -18.09 10.43 -27.98
N PRO A 539 -18.72 11.57 -28.32
CA PRO A 539 -18.08 12.87 -28.21
C PRO A 539 -18.13 13.43 -26.79
N VAL A 540 -17.21 14.35 -26.48
CA VAL A 540 -17.30 15.26 -25.33
C VAL A 540 -17.67 16.65 -25.84
N LEU A 541 -18.76 17.21 -25.32
CA LEU A 541 -19.14 18.61 -25.50
C LEU A 541 -18.78 19.43 -24.27
N LEU A 542 -18.19 20.60 -24.50
CA LEU A 542 -17.91 21.55 -23.43
C LEU A 542 -19.04 22.56 -23.32
N VAL A 543 -19.40 22.90 -22.09
CA VAL A 543 -20.42 23.91 -21.77
C VAL A 543 -19.86 24.97 -20.81
N PRO A 544 -20.36 26.22 -20.87
CA PRO A 544 -20.18 27.17 -19.79
C PRO A 544 -20.98 26.69 -18.58
N GLY A 545 -20.30 26.07 -17.61
CA GLY A 545 -20.92 25.32 -16.53
C GLY A 545 -21.86 26.14 -15.65
N SER A 546 -21.55 27.42 -15.47
CA SER A 546 -22.33 28.38 -14.70
C SER A 546 -23.49 29.04 -15.47
N ALA A 547 -23.66 28.73 -16.76
CA ALA A 547 -24.69 29.37 -17.58
C ALA A 547 -26.11 28.97 -17.15
N SER A 548 -27.07 29.86 -17.41
CA SER A 548 -28.50 29.61 -17.20
C SER A 548 -29.17 28.92 -18.39
N GLU A 549 -28.49 28.86 -19.55
CA GLU A 549 -28.99 28.26 -20.79
C GLU A 549 -27.85 27.67 -21.64
N LEU A 550 -28.19 26.76 -22.55
CA LEU A 550 -27.25 26.19 -23.51
C LEU A 550 -26.99 27.14 -24.68
N GLY A 551 -25.72 27.34 -25.01
CA GLY A 551 -25.30 28.11 -26.19
C GLY A 551 -25.87 27.56 -27.49
N PRO A 552 -26.04 28.41 -28.53
CA PRO A 552 -26.61 27.99 -29.81
C PRO A 552 -25.82 26.87 -30.49
N ASP A 553 -24.47 26.90 -30.41
CA ASP A 553 -23.63 25.87 -31.00
C ASP A 553 -23.77 24.51 -30.32
N THR A 554 -23.82 24.48 -28.99
CA THR A 554 -24.06 23.24 -28.22
C THR A 554 -25.43 22.66 -28.53
N ARG A 555 -26.48 23.50 -28.59
CA ARG A 555 -27.83 23.05 -28.97
C ARG A 555 -27.86 22.46 -30.37
N ALA A 556 -27.24 23.14 -31.34
CA ALA A 556 -27.16 22.66 -32.71
C ALA A 556 -26.39 21.34 -32.82
N ALA A 557 -25.31 21.18 -32.05
CA ALA A 557 -24.57 19.92 -32.00
C ALA A 557 -25.42 18.78 -31.40
N LEU A 558 -26.09 19.00 -30.27
CA LEU A 558 -26.96 17.98 -29.65
C LEU A 558 -28.12 17.58 -30.57
N SER A 559 -28.75 18.53 -31.26
CA SER A 559 -29.78 18.20 -32.26
C SER A 559 -29.24 17.41 -33.45
N ALA A 560 -28.02 17.67 -33.90
CA ALA A 560 -27.43 16.96 -35.02
C ALA A 560 -26.97 15.55 -34.64
N LEU A 561 -26.42 15.39 -33.43
CA LEU A 561 -26.00 14.10 -32.89
C LEU A 561 -27.19 13.21 -32.54
N ASP A 562 -28.29 13.79 -32.05
CA ASP A 562 -29.51 13.08 -31.62
C ASP A 562 -29.22 11.88 -30.70
N PRO A 563 -28.59 12.11 -29.52
CA PRO A 563 -28.11 11.00 -28.69
C PRO A 563 -29.22 10.33 -27.89
N HIS A 564 -29.05 9.03 -27.59
CA HIS A 564 -29.97 8.30 -26.71
C HIS A 564 -29.87 8.72 -25.24
N SER A 565 -28.69 9.14 -24.80
CA SER A 565 -28.45 9.64 -23.44
C SER A 565 -27.36 10.69 -23.37
N ILE A 566 -27.39 11.49 -22.31
CA ILE A 566 -26.37 12.49 -22.01
C ILE A 566 -25.79 12.21 -20.63
N VAL A 567 -24.46 12.22 -20.51
CA VAL A 567 -23.74 12.04 -19.25
C VAL A 567 -23.02 13.34 -18.90
N VAL A 568 -23.45 13.99 -17.83
CA VAL A 568 -22.80 15.17 -17.27
C VAL A 568 -21.72 14.74 -16.29
N VAL A 569 -20.46 15.10 -16.55
CA VAL A 569 -19.32 14.83 -15.67
C VAL A 569 -18.96 16.10 -14.92
N GLY A 570 -19.10 16.03 -13.59
CA GLY A 570 -18.89 17.14 -12.67
C GLY A 570 -20.12 17.42 -11.79
N GLY A 571 -19.86 17.88 -10.56
CA GLY A 571 -20.90 18.30 -9.63
C GLY A 571 -21.64 19.57 -10.06
N PRO A 572 -22.69 19.99 -9.34
CA PRO A 572 -23.45 21.21 -9.64
C PRO A 572 -22.63 22.50 -9.69
N ALA A 573 -21.48 22.53 -9.00
CA ALA A 573 -20.52 23.64 -9.05
C ALA A 573 -19.75 23.69 -10.38
N SER A 574 -19.52 22.56 -11.04
CA SER A 574 -18.87 22.48 -12.36
C SER A 574 -19.90 22.66 -13.47
N VAL A 575 -21.05 22.00 -13.39
CA VAL A 575 -22.14 22.11 -14.38
C VAL A 575 -23.45 22.28 -13.64
N SER A 576 -24.04 23.47 -13.72
CA SER A 576 -25.22 23.85 -12.95
C SER A 576 -26.45 22.99 -13.27
N ASP A 577 -27.39 22.94 -12.34
CA ASP A 577 -28.66 22.24 -12.58
C ASP A 577 -29.51 22.89 -13.67
N ALA A 578 -29.30 24.19 -13.94
CA ALA A 578 -29.93 24.87 -15.08
C ALA A 578 -29.41 24.31 -16.42
N VAL A 579 -28.09 24.12 -16.55
CA VAL A 579 -27.50 23.47 -17.72
C VAL A 579 -27.98 22.03 -17.83
N MET A 580 -28.00 21.28 -16.72
CA MET A 580 -28.49 19.89 -16.70
C MET A 580 -29.96 19.79 -17.13
N GLY A 581 -30.82 20.69 -16.64
CA GLY A 581 -32.22 20.76 -17.04
C GLY A 581 -32.40 21.09 -18.53
N ALA A 582 -31.58 22.00 -19.07
CA ALA A 582 -31.60 22.34 -20.49
C ALA A 582 -31.14 21.19 -21.39
N LEU A 583 -30.18 20.35 -20.95
CA LEU A 583 -29.75 19.14 -21.66
C LEU A 583 -30.87 18.09 -21.73
N GLY A 584 -31.75 18.04 -20.72
CA GLY A 584 -32.89 17.10 -20.66
C GLY A 584 -33.93 17.28 -21.78
N ALA A 585 -33.88 18.40 -22.51
CA ALA A 585 -34.70 18.61 -23.70
C ALA A 585 -34.24 17.79 -24.92
N PHE A 586 -33.01 17.24 -24.88
CA PHE A 586 -32.41 16.48 -25.99
C PHE A 586 -32.39 14.98 -25.71
N ALA A 587 -32.04 14.57 -24.48
CA ALA A 587 -32.02 13.16 -24.08
C ALA A 587 -32.05 13.03 -22.54
N PRO A 588 -32.37 11.84 -21.99
CA PRO A 588 -32.20 11.55 -20.55
C PRO A 588 -30.77 11.87 -20.07
N VAL A 589 -30.67 12.57 -18.94
CA VAL A 589 -29.39 13.07 -18.41
C VAL A 589 -29.01 12.34 -17.13
N THR A 590 -27.80 11.76 -17.09
CA THR A 590 -27.18 11.20 -15.88
C THR A 590 -26.03 12.08 -15.42
N ARG A 591 -25.91 12.34 -14.13
CA ARG A 591 -24.79 13.10 -13.57
C ARG A 591 -23.81 12.18 -12.84
N ILE A 592 -22.53 12.34 -13.13
CA ILE A 592 -21.42 11.76 -12.37
C ILE A 592 -20.76 12.90 -11.60
N ALA A 593 -20.79 12.82 -10.27
CA ALA A 593 -20.24 13.83 -9.37
C ALA A 593 -19.46 13.17 -8.23
N GLY A 594 -18.55 13.94 -7.61
CA GLY A 594 -17.74 13.50 -6.49
C GLY A 594 -17.38 14.68 -5.59
N ALA A 595 -16.86 14.39 -4.40
CA ALA A 595 -16.41 15.40 -3.44
C ALA A 595 -15.25 16.25 -3.99
N ASP A 596 -14.43 15.65 -4.85
CA ASP A 596 -13.33 16.30 -5.54
C ASP A 596 -13.11 15.66 -6.94
N ARG A 597 -12.09 16.15 -7.65
CA ARG A 597 -11.72 15.69 -9.00
C ARG A 597 -11.28 14.23 -9.07
N PHE A 598 -10.75 13.68 -7.97
CA PHE A 598 -10.28 12.30 -7.91
C PHE A 598 -11.48 11.37 -7.77
N ALA A 599 -12.42 11.72 -6.88
CA ALA A 599 -13.70 11.02 -6.73
C ALA A 599 -14.55 11.07 -8.01
N VAL A 600 -14.57 12.20 -8.73
CA VAL A 600 -15.23 12.29 -10.05
C VAL A 600 -14.60 11.29 -11.03
N GLY A 601 -13.27 11.19 -11.09
CA GLY A 601 -12.57 10.23 -11.94
C GLY A 601 -12.95 8.78 -11.65
N VAL A 602 -13.06 8.41 -10.36
CA VAL A 602 -13.53 7.07 -9.94
C VAL A 602 -14.98 6.84 -10.34
N GLY A 603 -15.85 7.84 -10.19
CA GLY A 603 -17.24 7.76 -10.65
C GLY A 603 -17.36 7.52 -12.16
N VAL A 604 -16.54 8.22 -12.95
CA VAL A 604 -16.47 8.02 -14.41
C VAL A 604 -15.99 6.61 -14.74
N ALA A 605 -14.95 6.13 -14.06
CA ALA A 605 -14.42 4.80 -14.28
C ALA A 605 -15.46 3.69 -13.99
N ARG A 606 -16.20 3.82 -12.89
CA ARG A 606 -17.29 2.88 -12.52
C ARG A 606 -18.45 2.91 -13.49
N PHE A 607 -18.77 4.08 -14.05
CA PHE A 607 -19.82 4.20 -15.04
C PHE A 607 -19.44 3.55 -16.37
N ALA A 608 -18.21 3.78 -16.85
CA ALA A 608 -17.80 3.41 -18.20
C ALA A 608 -17.12 2.03 -18.31
N PHE A 609 -16.54 1.49 -17.23
CA PHE A 609 -15.71 0.29 -17.30
C PHE A 609 -16.13 -0.78 -16.25
N GLY A 610 -16.61 -1.92 -16.75
CA GLY A 610 -16.92 -3.10 -15.94
C GLY A 610 -15.67 -3.83 -15.44
N SER A 611 -14.70 -4.00 -16.33
CA SER A 611 -13.37 -4.59 -16.07
C SER A 611 -12.34 -3.94 -16.97
N SER A 612 -11.09 -3.87 -16.55
CA SER A 612 -9.97 -3.48 -17.40
C SER A 612 -8.68 -4.02 -16.83
N ASP A 613 -7.90 -4.72 -17.63
CA ASP A 613 -6.57 -5.20 -17.23
C ASP A 613 -5.56 -4.06 -17.04
N ARG A 614 -5.83 -2.89 -17.66
CA ARG A 614 -4.97 -1.71 -17.56
C ARG A 614 -5.72 -0.48 -17.05
N ALA A 615 -5.08 0.31 -16.22
CA ALA A 615 -5.50 1.67 -15.88
C ALA A 615 -4.39 2.69 -16.16
N ILE A 616 -4.78 3.91 -16.53
CA ILE A 616 -3.84 5.01 -16.75
C ILE A 616 -3.99 6.04 -15.63
N LEU A 617 -2.88 6.48 -15.05
CA LEU A 617 -2.84 7.50 -14.00
C LEU A 617 -2.10 8.73 -14.51
N ALA A 618 -2.71 9.90 -14.35
CA ALA A 618 -2.07 11.20 -14.60
C ALA A 618 -2.29 12.13 -13.39
N THR A 619 -1.52 13.22 -13.28
CA THR A 619 -1.76 14.20 -12.20
C THR A 619 -3.07 14.94 -12.41
N GLY A 620 -3.85 15.16 -11.34
CA GLY A 620 -5.02 16.02 -11.35
C GLY A 620 -4.72 17.50 -11.12
N LEU A 621 -3.45 17.85 -10.86
CA LEU A 621 -3.00 19.21 -10.55
C LEU A 621 -2.49 19.96 -11.78
N GLY A 622 -2.08 19.24 -12.82
CA GLY A 622 -1.71 19.77 -14.14
C GLY A 622 -2.44 19.02 -15.25
N PHE A 623 -2.65 19.66 -16.39
CA PHE A 623 -3.40 19.09 -17.51
C PHE A 623 -2.58 18.45 -18.65
N PRO A 624 -1.34 18.89 -19.00
CA PRO A 624 -0.78 18.53 -20.31
C PRO A 624 -0.53 17.04 -20.51
N ASP A 625 -0.03 16.36 -19.49
CA ASP A 625 0.29 14.92 -19.54
C ASP A 625 -0.98 14.08 -19.71
N ALA A 626 -2.09 14.52 -19.10
CA ALA A 626 -3.37 13.82 -19.14
C ALA A 626 -4.11 13.96 -20.48
N LEU A 627 -3.84 15.00 -21.28
CA LEU A 627 -4.55 15.24 -22.55
C LEU A 627 -4.26 14.13 -23.57
N ALA A 628 -2.98 13.84 -23.82
CA ALA A 628 -2.60 12.76 -24.72
C ALA A 628 -2.95 11.39 -24.12
N ALA A 629 -2.81 11.24 -22.80
CA ALA A 629 -3.20 10.03 -22.07
C ALA A 629 -4.68 9.69 -22.24
N SER A 630 -5.57 10.69 -22.26
CA SER A 630 -7.02 10.52 -22.42
C SER A 630 -7.37 9.88 -23.76
N ALA A 631 -6.73 10.33 -24.85
CA ALA A 631 -6.90 9.71 -26.17
C ALA A 631 -6.42 8.25 -26.17
N TRP A 632 -5.25 7.97 -25.59
CA TRP A 632 -4.72 6.61 -25.51
C TRP A 632 -5.60 5.69 -24.65
N ALA A 633 -6.02 6.15 -23.48
CA ALA A 633 -6.91 5.43 -22.57
C ALA A 633 -8.22 5.05 -23.27
N GLY A 634 -8.83 5.99 -23.99
CA GLY A 634 -10.03 5.73 -24.79
C GLY A 634 -9.79 4.69 -25.89
N THR A 635 -8.67 4.79 -26.63
CA THR A 635 -8.31 3.83 -27.70
C THR A 635 -8.22 2.39 -27.19
N ILE A 636 -7.66 2.17 -25.99
CA ILE A 636 -7.45 0.83 -25.44
C ILE A 636 -8.56 0.37 -24.50
N GLY A 637 -9.63 1.17 -24.34
CA GLY A 637 -10.74 0.86 -23.44
C GLY A 637 -10.33 0.82 -21.96
N ALA A 638 -9.36 1.63 -21.55
CA ALA A 638 -8.89 1.72 -20.17
C ALA A 638 -9.40 2.99 -19.47
N PRO A 639 -9.67 2.96 -18.16
CA PRO A 639 -9.93 4.18 -17.40
C PRO A 639 -8.69 5.06 -17.29
N LEU A 640 -8.90 6.37 -17.35
CA LEU A 640 -7.93 7.38 -16.95
C LEU A 640 -8.33 7.95 -15.58
N TYR A 641 -7.51 7.72 -14.56
CA TYR A 641 -7.64 8.37 -13.27
C TYR A 641 -6.71 9.58 -13.20
N VAL A 642 -7.21 10.64 -12.59
CA VAL A 642 -6.36 11.74 -12.11
C VAL A 642 -6.04 11.48 -10.63
N VAL A 643 -4.80 11.75 -10.20
CA VAL A 643 -4.33 11.54 -8.82
C VAL A 643 -3.61 12.78 -8.25
N PRO A 644 -3.46 12.92 -6.93
CA PRO A 644 -2.79 14.08 -6.31
C PRO A 644 -1.33 14.30 -6.74
N GLY A 645 -0.64 13.25 -7.17
CA GLY A 645 0.73 13.30 -7.68
C GLY A 645 1.80 12.83 -6.70
N THR A 646 1.50 12.72 -5.41
CA THR A 646 2.40 12.15 -4.38
C THR A 646 1.91 10.84 -3.78
N CYS A 647 0.69 10.42 -4.12
CA CYS A 647 0.04 9.20 -3.65
C CYS A 647 -1.11 8.84 -4.59
N VAL A 648 -1.67 7.63 -4.44
CA VAL A 648 -2.88 7.17 -5.12
C VAL A 648 -4.00 7.12 -4.09
N THR A 649 -5.13 7.80 -4.35
CA THR A 649 -6.25 7.79 -3.41
C THR A 649 -6.78 6.36 -3.21
N ARG A 650 -7.19 6.00 -1.99
CA ARG A 650 -7.74 4.66 -1.69
C ARG A 650 -8.90 4.26 -2.61
N ASP A 651 -9.75 5.21 -3.01
CA ASP A 651 -10.85 4.95 -3.95
C ASP A 651 -10.37 4.52 -5.34
N VAL A 652 -9.23 5.06 -5.80
CA VAL A 652 -8.60 4.63 -7.06
C VAL A 652 -8.06 3.22 -6.89
N LEU A 653 -7.31 2.93 -5.81
CA LEU A 653 -6.79 1.59 -5.53
C LEU A 653 -7.91 0.53 -5.48
N ALA A 654 -8.99 0.81 -4.73
CA ALA A 654 -10.15 -0.06 -4.66
C ALA A 654 -10.85 -0.25 -6.02
N ASP A 655 -10.86 0.79 -6.87
CA ASP A 655 -11.42 0.66 -8.21
C ASP A 655 -10.49 -0.13 -9.16
N LEU A 656 -9.17 -0.03 -8.99
CA LEU A 656 -8.21 -0.91 -9.69
C LEU A 656 -8.42 -2.38 -9.30
N ASP A 657 -8.73 -2.67 -8.03
CA ASP A 657 -9.09 -4.03 -7.58
C ASP A 657 -10.40 -4.49 -8.22
N ARG A 658 -11.45 -3.64 -8.18
CA ARG A 658 -12.75 -3.94 -8.81
C ARG A 658 -12.62 -4.26 -10.30
N LEU A 659 -11.77 -3.52 -11.00
CA LEU A 659 -11.55 -3.70 -12.44
C LEU A 659 -10.76 -4.96 -12.80
N GLY A 660 -10.06 -5.56 -11.83
CA GLY A 660 -9.07 -6.60 -12.08
C GLY A 660 -7.84 -6.06 -12.83
N ALA A 661 -7.48 -4.79 -12.61
CA ALA A 661 -6.37 -4.16 -13.31
C ALA A 661 -5.03 -4.72 -12.82
N THR A 662 -4.31 -5.46 -13.66
CA THR A 662 -2.97 -5.98 -13.35
C THR A 662 -1.85 -5.05 -13.84
N ARG A 663 -2.18 -4.07 -14.69
CA ARG A 663 -1.23 -3.08 -15.24
C ARG A 663 -1.67 -1.66 -14.93
N VAL A 664 -0.74 -0.83 -14.47
CA VAL A 664 -0.95 0.60 -14.25
C VAL A 664 0.10 1.37 -15.02
N THR A 665 -0.33 2.27 -15.92
CA THR A 665 0.61 3.15 -16.62
C THR A 665 0.51 4.56 -16.06
N LEU A 666 1.62 5.08 -15.53
CA LEU A 666 1.75 6.47 -15.13
C LEU A 666 2.10 7.34 -16.35
N VAL A 667 1.30 8.37 -16.63
CA VAL A 667 1.61 9.36 -17.67
C VAL A 667 1.99 10.69 -17.01
N GLY A 668 3.28 11.00 -17.07
CA GLY A 668 3.89 12.18 -16.45
C GLY A 668 5.27 11.86 -15.88
N GLY A 669 6.11 12.89 -15.74
CA GLY A 669 7.43 12.74 -15.11
C GLY A 669 7.37 12.66 -13.58
N PRO A 670 8.50 12.35 -12.90
CA PRO A 670 8.58 12.28 -11.43
C PRO A 670 8.15 13.54 -10.69
N VAL A 671 8.20 14.71 -11.34
CA VAL A 671 7.71 15.98 -10.78
C VAL A 671 6.17 16.04 -10.73
N SER A 672 5.50 15.48 -11.73
CA SER A 672 4.03 15.43 -11.81
C SER A 672 3.46 14.27 -10.97
N LEU A 673 4.19 13.14 -10.96
CA LEU A 673 3.83 11.88 -10.29
C LEU A 673 5.07 11.30 -9.62
N ALA A 674 5.20 11.48 -8.30
CA ALA A 674 6.35 11.08 -7.49
C ALA A 674 6.59 9.55 -7.50
N PRO A 675 7.78 9.08 -7.06
CA PRO A 675 8.07 7.65 -6.95
C PRO A 675 7.09 6.86 -6.08
N SER A 676 6.50 7.48 -5.05
CA SER A 676 5.42 6.88 -4.24
C SER A 676 4.17 6.52 -5.05
N VAL A 677 3.92 7.18 -6.19
CA VAL A 677 2.84 6.79 -7.10
C VAL A 677 3.21 5.52 -7.89
N GLU A 678 4.50 5.28 -8.17
CA GLU A 678 4.97 4.05 -8.84
C GLU A 678 4.79 2.81 -7.98
N THR A 679 4.90 2.97 -6.67
CA THR A 679 4.61 1.93 -5.68
C THR A 679 3.13 1.86 -5.30
N LEU A 680 2.26 2.61 -6.01
CA LEU A 680 0.83 2.73 -5.73
C LEU A 680 0.53 3.07 -4.26
N THR A 681 1.42 3.84 -3.62
CA THR A 681 1.31 4.18 -2.21
C THR A 681 0.00 4.93 -1.96
N PRO A 682 -0.84 4.45 -1.03
CA PRO A 682 -2.11 5.09 -0.72
C PRO A 682 -1.90 6.51 -0.19
N CYS A 683 -2.82 7.41 -0.55
CA CYS A 683 -3.13 8.56 0.28
C CYS A 683 -3.82 8.08 1.57
#